data_AF-A0A7J8ECX7-F1
#
_entry.id   AF-A0A7J8ECX7-F1
#
_cell.length_a   1.000
_cell.length_b   1.000
_cell.length_c   1.000
_cell.angle_alpha   90.00
_cell.angle_beta   90.00
_cell.angle_gamma   90.00
#
_symmetry.space_group_name_H-M   'P 1'
#
loop_
_entity.id
_entity.type
_entity.pdbx_description
1 polymer ?
#
loop_
_entity_poly.entity_id
_entity_poly.type
_entity_poly.pdbx_seq_one_letter_code
_entity_poly.pdbx_strand_id
1 'polypeptide(L)'
;MGDVLSTHLDDARRQHIAEKTGKILTEFLRFYEDQYGVALFNSMRHEIEGTGAPQAQLLSRKVPLDERIIFSGNLFQYQEDNKKWRNRFSLVPHNYGLILYENKVAYERQVPPRAIINSAGYKILTSMDQYLELVGNSLPGITSKSGTAPILKCPTQFPLILWHPSARHYYFCMMTEAEQEKWQAVLQDCVRHCNNGIPEDSKVEGPAFTDAIRMYRQSKELYGTWEMLCGNEVQILSNLVMEELGPELKAELAPRLKGKPQERQRQWIQISDAVYRMVYEQAKAHFEAVLSKLLLARPAMEAVIRTDMDQIITSKEHLASKIRAFILPKAEVCVRNHVQPYISSILEALMVPTSQGFNEVWDIFLKEVTDMNLNVINQGGIDKLGEYMEKLSQLAYHPIKMQSCYEKMEPLRLDGLQQRFDVSSTSVFKQRAQIYMREQMDNTVYTFETLLHQELGKGPTKEELCKSIQRVLDRVLKKYNYDSSSVRKRFFREALLQITIPFLLKKLAPTCKSELPRFQELIFEDFARFILVENTYEEVVLQTVMKDILQAVKEAAVQRKHNLYRDSVVLHNSDPNLHLLAGDSPIDWGEEYGGSGGVSGDSGSPSSSVPEAATTSEKRRRAKQVVSVVQDEEAGLPFEAGPELLSPASLDSVTEVRDLLAQDLRAESPPPACPLLNGAPLQKSPQSVNISVPSSPPLPSSPPVASSPPAASSPPASPVQQLPPGKAVDLEPPKPNDQETGEQEASPGGRPPIHTTTEDSAGVQTEF
;
A
#
# COMPACT_ATOMS: atom_id res chain seq x y z
N MET A 1 -31.28 -19.39 -30.22
CA MET A 1 -29.99 -18.72 -29.99
C MET A 1 -29.70 -18.82 -28.51
N GLY A 2 -28.47 -19.13 -28.11
CA GLY A 2 -28.05 -19.09 -26.71
C GLY A 2 -28.02 -17.65 -26.18
N ASP A 3 -27.75 -17.50 -24.90
CA ASP A 3 -27.36 -16.21 -24.33
C ASP A 3 -25.95 -15.81 -24.80
N VAL A 4 -25.51 -14.60 -24.43
CA VAL A 4 -24.20 -14.08 -24.83
C VAL A 4 -23.03 -14.93 -24.32
N LEU A 5 -23.17 -15.56 -23.15
CA LEU A 5 -22.11 -16.33 -22.51
C LEU A 5 -21.97 -17.71 -23.15
N SER A 6 -23.07 -18.43 -23.34
CA SER A 6 -23.10 -19.71 -24.06
C SER A 6 -22.73 -19.58 -25.55
N THR A 7 -22.88 -18.40 -26.15
CA THR A 7 -22.53 -18.17 -27.57
C THR A 7 -21.06 -17.76 -27.77
N HIS A 8 -20.42 -17.11 -26.78
CA HIS A 8 -19.07 -16.54 -26.94
C HIS A 8 -18.02 -17.10 -25.96
N LEU A 9 -18.45 -17.77 -24.89
CA LEU A 9 -17.61 -18.50 -23.93
C LEU A 9 -18.11 -19.96 -23.85
N ASP A 10 -18.02 -20.66 -24.99
CA ASP A 10 -18.16 -22.12 -25.06
C ASP A 10 -16.97 -22.83 -24.39
N ASP A 11 -17.07 -24.15 -24.21
CA ASP A 11 -16.06 -24.92 -23.48
C ASP A 11 -14.67 -24.84 -24.15
N ALA A 12 -14.63 -24.82 -25.49
CA ALA A 12 -13.39 -24.63 -26.26
C ALA A 12 -12.75 -23.26 -25.98
N ARG A 13 -13.56 -22.19 -25.92
CA ARG A 13 -13.08 -20.86 -25.56
C ARG A 13 -12.61 -20.78 -24.12
N ARG A 14 -13.35 -21.37 -23.19
CA ARG A 14 -13.01 -21.42 -21.76
C ARG A 14 -11.68 -22.13 -21.54
N GLN A 15 -11.49 -23.27 -22.20
CA GLN A 15 -10.25 -24.02 -22.19
C GLN A 15 -9.08 -23.20 -22.75
N HIS A 16 -9.24 -22.56 -23.91
CA HIS A 16 -8.20 -21.69 -24.49
C HIS A 16 -7.79 -20.53 -23.57
N ILE A 17 -8.76 -19.90 -22.92
CA ILE A 17 -8.50 -18.83 -21.93
C ILE A 17 -7.77 -19.42 -20.72
N ALA A 18 -8.24 -20.55 -20.16
CA ALA A 18 -7.62 -21.19 -19.00
C ALA A 18 -6.17 -21.65 -19.26
N GLU A 19 -5.86 -22.10 -20.48
CA GLU A 19 -4.50 -22.43 -20.90
C GLU A 19 -3.59 -21.20 -20.97
N LYS A 20 -4.10 -20.06 -21.44
CA LYS A 20 -3.34 -18.79 -21.46
C LYS A 20 -3.16 -18.21 -20.06
N THR A 21 -4.21 -18.19 -19.24
CA THR A 21 -4.16 -17.85 -17.81
C THR A 21 -3.12 -18.71 -17.09
N GLY A 22 -3.12 -20.02 -17.32
CA GLY A 22 -2.15 -20.94 -16.72
C GLY A 22 -0.70 -20.63 -17.09
N LYS A 23 -0.42 -20.19 -18.32
CA LYS A 23 0.92 -19.76 -18.76
C LYS A 23 1.36 -18.48 -18.05
N ILE A 24 0.51 -17.45 -18.02
CA ILE A 24 0.77 -16.16 -17.34
C ILE A 24 1.04 -16.41 -15.85
N LEU A 25 0.17 -17.18 -15.18
CA LEU A 25 0.33 -17.52 -13.77
C LEU A 25 1.62 -18.33 -13.52
N THR A 26 1.97 -19.28 -14.38
CA THR A 26 3.21 -20.06 -14.23
C THR A 26 4.45 -19.17 -14.35
N GLU A 27 4.46 -18.21 -15.26
CA GLU A 27 5.56 -17.26 -15.42
C GLU A 27 5.65 -16.29 -14.22
N PHE A 28 4.52 -15.72 -13.77
CA PHE A 28 4.46 -14.91 -12.55
C PHE A 28 4.95 -15.68 -11.31
N LEU A 29 4.50 -16.91 -11.11
CA LEU A 29 4.81 -17.68 -9.91
C LEU A 29 6.30 -18.04 -9.81
N ARG A 30 7.05 -18.05 -10.91
CA ARG A 30 8.52 -18.13 -10.87
C ARG A 30 9.12 -16.88 -10.23
N PHE A 31 8.74 -15.69 -10.71
CA PHE A 31 9.15 -14.44 -10.05
C PHE A 31 8.75 -14.44 -8.57
N TYR A 32 7.57 -14.94 -8.19
CA TYR A 32 7.16 -15.01 -6.79
C TYR A 32 8.00 -15.97 -5.95
N GLU A 33 8.32 -17.17 -6.45
CA GLU A 33 9.22 -18.11 -5.74
C GLU A 33 10.65 -17.53 -5.58
N ASP A 34 11.14 -16.80 -6.58
CA ASP A 34 12.45 -16.15 -6.54
C ASP A 34 12.46 -14.96 -5.56
N GLN A 35 11.44 -14.09 -5.59
CA GLN A 35 11.34 -12.92 -4.69
C GLN A 35 11.11 -13.31 -3.22
N TYR A 36 10.46 -14.44 -2.93
CA TYR A 36 10.14 -14.84 -1.56
C TYR A 36 11.37 -14.97 -0.66
N GLY A 37 12.45 -15.57 -1.17
CA GLY A 37 13.69 -15.73 -0.40
C GLY A 37 14.44 -14.40 -0.20
N VAL A 38 14.42 -13.49 -1.18
CA VAL A 38 15.00 -12.14 -1.07
C VAL A 38 14.25 -11.31 -0.02
N ALA A 39 12.91 -11.34 -0.04
CA ALA A 39 12.08 -10.64 0.95
C ALA A 39 12.30 -11.19 2.37
N LEU A 40 12.39 -12.52 2.51
CA LEU A 40 12.69 -13.18 3.78
C LEU A 40 14.07 -12.77 4.32
N PHE A 41 15.10 -12.78 3.48
CA PHE A 41 16.44 -12.31 3.84
C PHE A 41 16.45 -10.86 4.32
N ASN A 42 15.84 -9.95 3.54
CA ASN A 42 15.77 -8.53 3.89
C ASN A 42 15.01 -8.30 5.22
N SER A 43 13.88 -8.98 5.44
CA SER A 43 13.14 -8.93 6.71
C SER A 43 14.00 -9.36 7.89
N MET A 44 14.65 -10.53 7.79
CA MET A 44 15.44 -11.09 8.88
C MET A 44 16.69 -10.24 9.16
N ARG A 45 17.30 -9.68 8.13
CA ARG A 45 18.41 -8.73 8.26
C ARG A 45 18.01 -7.50 9.06
N HIS A 46 16.88 -6.87 8.76
CA HIS A 46 16.39 -5.71 9.52
C HIS A 46 16.08 -6.03 10.98
N GLU A 47 15.57 -7.23 11.28
CA GLU A 47 15.32 -7.67 12.65
C GLU A 47 16.61 -7.95 13.43
N ILE A 48 17.64 -8.51 12.78
CA ILE A 48 18.92 -8.86 13.41
C ILE A 48 19.84 -7.64 13.58
N GLU A 49 19.91 -6.76 12.59
CA GLU A 49 20.70 -5.52 12.67
C GLU A 49 20.01 -4.43 13.53
N GLY A 50 18.73 -4.61 13.88
CA GLY A 50 17.95 -3.61 14.61
C GLY A 50 17.62 -2.35 13.79
N THR A 51 17.80 -2.37 12.47
CA THR A 51 17.60 -1.24 11.54
C THR A 51 16.14 -0.97 11.18
N GLY A 52 15.22 -1.38 12.06
CA GLY A 52 13.78 -1.16 11.91
C GLY A 52 13.37 0.31 11.99
N ALA A 53 12.14 0.62 11.57
CA ALA A 53 11.59 1.96 11.70
C ALA A 53 11.55 2.42 13.18
N PRO A 54 11.84 3.70 13.48
CA PRO A 54 11.76 4.21 14.84
C PRO A 54 10.34 4.07 15.39
N GLN A 55 10.25 3.81 16.69
CA GLN A 55 8.97 3.60 17.37
C GLN A 55 8.08 4.85 17.31
N ALA A 56 6.82 4.65 16.91
CA ALA A 56 5.81 5.71 16.87
C ALA A 56 5.54 6.29 18.27
N GLN A 57 5.14 7.57 18.31
CA GLN A 57 4.78 8.25 19.55
C GLN A 57 3.34 7.98 19.98
N LEU A 58 2.43 7.77 19.04
CA LEU A 58 1.09 7.27 19.25
C LEU A 58 1.11 5.75 19.45
N LEU A 59 0.10 5.25 20.17
CA LEU A 59 -0.21 3.83 20.25
C LEU A 59 -0.96 3.39 19.00
N SER A 60 -0.61 2.22 18.47
CA SER A 60 -1.41 1.50 17.48
C SER A 60 -2.37 0.53 18.16
N ARG A 61 -3.60 0.47 17.64
CA ARG A 61 -4.64 -0.44 18.11
C ARG A 61 -4.28 -1.88 17.73
N LYS A 62 -4.07 -2.76 18.72
CA LYS A 62 -3.75 -4.19 18.51
C LYS A 62 -4.96 -5.07 18.25
N VAL A 63 -6.07 -4.79 18.95
CA VAL A 63 -7.32 -5.54 18.85
C VAL A 63 -8.31 -4.70 18.03
N PRO A 64 -8.86 -5.20 16.91
CA PRO A 64 -9.85 -4.48 16.13
C PRO A 64 -11.04 -4.00 16.98
N LEU A 65 -11.69 -2.91 16.55
CA LEU A 65 -12.95 -2.46 17.12
C LEU A 65 -14.05 -3.53 16.92
N ASP A 66 -15.05 -3.54 17.80
CA ASP A 66 -16.21 -4.44 17.70
C ASP A 66 -16.83 -4.44 16.30
N GLU A 67 -17.23 -5.63 15.83
CA GLU A 67 -17.83 -5.81 14.51
C GLU A 67 -19.20 -5.13 14.42
N ARG A 68 -19.22 -3.91 13.87
CA ARG A 68 -20.42 -3.09 13.72
C ARG A 68 -20.81 -2.89 12.26
N ILE A 69 -22.07 -2.53 12.04
CA ILE A 69 -22.57 -2.09 10.75
C ILE A 69 -22.13 -0.63 10.57
N ILE A 70 -21.25 -0.37 9.60
CA ILE A 70 -20.74 0.96 9.28
C ILE A 70 -21.85 1.83 8.70
N PHE A 71 -22.62 1.25 7.76
CA PHE A 71 -23.79 1.93 7.22
C PHE A 71 -24.83 0.93 6.68
N SER A 72 -26.10 1.34 6.69
CA SER A 72 -27.16 0.62 5.97
C SER A 72 -28.27 1.58 5.51
N GLY A 73 -28.98 1.18 4.46
CA GLY A 73 -30.05 1.98 3.87
C GLY A 73 -30.68 1.28 2.66
N ASN A 74 -31.74 1.87 2.12
CA ASN A 74 -32.38 1.36 0.92
C ASN A 74 -31.75 1.98 -0.33
N LEU A 75 -31.50 1.16 -1.37
CA LEU A 75 -31.01 1.59 -2.68
C LEU A 75 -31.87 0.99 -3.79
N PHE A 76 -32.16 1.75 -4.85
CA PHE A 76 -32.66 1.14 -6.08
C PHE A 76 -31.50 0.57 -6.87
N GLN A 77 -31.45 -0.75 -7.04
CA GLN A 77 -30.47 -1.45 -7.86
C GLN A 77 -31.09 -1.79 -9.22
N TYR A 78 -30.36 -1.58 -10.32
CA TYR A 78 -30.73 -2.13 -11.62
C TYR A 78 -30.35 -3.62 -11.72
N GLN A 79 -31.30 -4.47 -12.06
CA GLN A 79 -31.05 -5.89 -12.34
C GLN A 79 -30.94 -6.11 -13.85
N GLU A 80 -29.76 -6.53 -14.31
CA GLU A 80 -29.50 -6.75 -15.74
C GLU A 80 -30.34 -7.88 -16.33
N ASP A 81 -30.54 -8.97 -15.59
CA ASP A 81 -31.23 -10.19 -16.04
C ASP A 81 -32.68 -9.94 -16.49
N ASN A 82 -33.40 -9.10 -15.74
CA ASN A 82 -34.81 -8.79 -15.98
C ASN A 82 -35.06 -7.33 -16.41
N LYS A 83 -33.99 -6.53 -16.54
CA LYS A 83 -33.96 -5.12 -16.92
C LYS A 83 -34.85 -4.20 -16.07
N LYS A 84 -35.03 -4.49 -14.78
CA LYS A 84 -35.85 -3.71 -13.84
C LYS A 84 -35.03 -3.16 -12.68
N TRP A 85 -35.42 -1.97 -12.25
CA TRP A 85 -35.01 -1.41 -10.97
C TRP A 85 -35.76 -2.07 -9.82
N ARG A 86 -35.04 -2.43 -8.76
CA ARG A 86 -35.59 -3.04 -7.54
C ARG A 86 -35.01 -2.35 -6.32
N ASN A 87 -35.86 -2.10 -5.32
CA ASN A 87 -35.36 -1.70 -4.01
C ASN A 87 -34.55 -2.85 -3.39
N ARG A 88 -33.45 -2.52 -2.71
CA ARG A 88 -32.56 -3.42 -1.98
C ARG A 88 -32.23 -2.79 -0.65
N PHE A 89 -32.31 -3.58 0.42
CA PHE A 89 -31.72 -3.18 1.69
C PHE A 89 -30.22 -3.46 1.60
N SER A 90 -29.44 -2.39 1.58
CA SER A 90 -28.00 -2.39 1.35
C SER A 90 -27.30 -2.11 2.67
N LEU A 91 -26.23 -2.86 2.96
CA LEU A 91 -25.53 -2.85 4.24
C LEU A 91 -24.03 -2.99 4.01
N VAL A 92 -23.25 -2.23 4.78
CA VAL A 92 -21.79 -2.29 4.83
C VAL A 92 -21.39 -2.66 6.27
N PRO A 93 -20.85 -3.86 6.52
CA PRO A 93 -20.34 -4.28 7.82
C PRO A 93 -18.89 -3.83 8.01
N HIS A 94 -18.31 -4.10 9.18
CA HIS A 94 -16.92 -3.84 9.57
C HIS A 94 -15.84 -4.17 8.50
N ASN A 95 -16.03 -5.22 7.68
CA ASN A 95 -15.10 -5.60 6.61
C ASN A 95 -15.27 -4.83 5.28
N TYR A 96 -16.10 -3.80 5.26
CA TYR A 96 -16.36 -2.91 4.12
C TYR A 96 -16.92 -3.57 2.85
N GLY A 97 -17.36 -4.84 2.89
CA GLY A 97 -18.07 -5.47 1.78
C GLY A 97 -19.50 -4.93 1.61
N LEU A 98 -19.91 -4.56 0.40
CA LEU A 98 -21.28 -4.12 0.13
C LEU A 98 -22.21 -5.34 0.00
N ILE A 99 -23.09 -5.52 0.99
CA ILE A 99 -24.06 -6.62 1.05
C ILE A 99 -25.45 -6.12 0.66
N LEU A 100 -26.10 -6.81 -0.27
CA LEU A 100 -27.42 -6.45 -0.80
C LEU A 100 -28.47 -7.51 -0.47
N TYR A 101 -29.43 -7.17 0.39
CA TYR A 101 -30.61 -7.98 0.70
C TYR A 101 -31.82 -7.55 -0.12
N GLU A 102 -32.83 -8.42 -0.23
CA GLU A 102 -34.06 -8.11 -0.96
C GLU A 102 -34.85 -6.96 -0.30
N ASN A 103 -34.90 -6.93 1.03
CA ASN A 103 -35.46 -5.88 1.86
C ASN A 103 -34.99 -6.08 3.32
N LYS A 104 -35.30 -5.13 4.22
CA LYS A 104 -34.87 -5.18 5.63
C LYS A 104 -35.43 -6.39 6.38
N VAL A 105 -36.67 -6.80 6.10
CA VAL A 105 -37.31 -7.97 6.74
C VAL A 105 -36.62 -9.27 6.35
N ALA A 106 -36.10 -9.39 5.13
CA ALA A 106 -35.30 -10.53 4.72
C ALA A 106 -33.97 -10.60 5.50
N TYR A 107 -33.30 -9.47 5.72
CA TYR A 107 -32.11 -9.37 6.57
C TYR A 107 -32.40 -9.74 8.03
N GLU A 108 -33.46 -9.17 8.63
CA GLU A 108 -33.88 -9.46 10.01
C GLU A 108 -34.26 -10.95 10.21
N ARG A 109 -34.76 -11.61 9.16
CA ARG A 109 -35.03 -13.06 9.12
C ARG A 109 -33.83 -13.92 8.73
N GLN A 110 -32.63 -13.34 8.65
CA GLN A 110 -31.37 -14.04 8.33
C GLN A 110 -31.42 -14.77 6.97
N VAL A 111 -32.23 -14.27 6.02
CA VAL A 111 -32.29 -14.80 4.64
C VAL A 111 -30.98 -14.45 3.94
N PRO A 112 -30.35 -15.39 3.20
CA PRO A 112 -29.09 -15.14 2.50
C PRO A 112 -29.15 -13.89 1.60
N PRO A 113 -28.06 -13.09 1.54
CA PRO A 113 -28.02 -11.89 0.70
C PRO A 113 -28.13 -12.25 -0.78
N ARG A 114 -28.67 -11.31 -1.56
CA ARG A 114 -28.78 -11.41 -3.02
C ARG A 114 -27.45 -11.15 -3.73
N ALA A 115 -26.55 -10.38 -3.12
CA ALA A 115 -25.18 -10.19 -3.55
C ALA A 115 -24.29 -9.78 -2.36
N ILE A 116 -23.01 -10.14 -2.44
CA ILE A 116 -21.91 -9.63 -1.61
C ILE A 116 -20.87 -9.10 -2.59
N ILE A 117 -20.45 -7.86 -2.43
CA ILE A 117 -19.60 -7.14 -3.38
C ILE A 117 -18.36 -6.65 -2.64
N ASN A 118 -17.20 -7.22 -2.97
CA ASN A 118 -15.91 -6.61 -2.67
C ASN A 118 -15.65 -5.55 -3.75
N SER A 119 -15.33 -4.32 -3.35
CA SER A 119 -15.19 -3.16 -4.23
C SER A 119 -13.73 -2.81 -4.57
N ALA A 120 -12.79 -3.75 -4.46
CA ALA A 120 -11.42 -3.53 -4.92
C ALA A 120 -11.39 -3.29 -6.45
N GLY A 121 -10.57 -2.35 -6.91
CA GLY A 121 -10.44 -1.97 -8.32
C GLY A 121 -11.62 -1.19 -8.91
N TYR A 122 -12.69 -0.93 -8.12
CA TYR A 122 -13.84 -0.17 -8.60
C TYR A 122 -13.64 1.34 -8.54
N LYS A 123 -14.25 2.06 -9.49
CA LYS A 123 -14.41 3.52 -9.49
C LYS A 123 -15.89 3.87 -9.37
N ILE A 124 -16.18 4.94 -8.62
CA ILE A 124 -17.53 5.44 -8.35
C ILE A 124 -17.82 6.61 -9.28
N LEU A 125 -18.95 6.57 -9.97
CA LEU A 125 -19.42 7.63 -10.87
C LEU A 125 -20.81 8.10 -10.44
N THR A 126 -21.02 9.42 -10.42
CA THR A 126 -22.26 10.06 -9.94
C THR A 126 -23.19 10.53 -11.06
N SER A 127 -22.77 10.39 -12.32
CA SER A 127 -23.62 10.66 -13.49
C SER A 127 -23.56 9.53 -14.52
N MET A 128 -24.64 9.39 -15.28
CA MET A 128 -24.68 8.44 -16.38
C MET A 128 -23.76 8.88 -17.53
N ASP A 129 -23.58 10.18 -17.74
CA ASP A 129 -22.74 10.71 -18.83
C ASP A 129 -21.25 10.39 -18.60
N GLN A 130 -20.74 10.53 -17.37
CA GLN A 130 -19.39 10.09 -16.99
C GLN A 130 -19.19 8.58 -17.27
N TYR A 131 -20.19 7.75 -16.97
CA TYR A 131 -20.15 6.32 -17.24
C TYR A 131 -20.18 6.00 -18.74
N LEU A 132 -20.99 6.73 -19.52
CA LEU A 132 -21.08 6.57 -20.97
C LEU A 132 -19.80 7.04 -21.68
N GLU A 133 -19.13 8.07 -21.18
CA GLU A 133 -17.83 8.52 -21.66
C GLU A 133 -16.75 7.45 -21.39
N LEU A 134 -16.66 6.97 -20.14
CA LEU A 134 -15.69 5.96 -19.73
C LEU A 134 -15.87 4.61 -20.48
N VAL A 135 -17.10 4.17 -20.69
CA VAL A 135 -17.42 2.94 -21.44
C VAL A 135 -17.46 3.18 -22.95
N GLY A 136 -17.56 4.42 -23.43
CA GLY A 136 -17.63 4.79 -24.84
C GLY A 136 -16.51 4.18 -25.67
N ASN A 137 -15.28 4.30 -25.15
CA ASN A 137 -14.04 3.81 -25.78
C ASN A 137 -13.76 2.32 -25.54
N SER A 138 -14.66 1.58 -24.87
CA SER A 138 -14.40 0.18 -24.47
C SER A 138 -14.29 -0.81 -25.63
N LEU A 139 -14.85 -0.51 -26.80
CA LEU A 139 -14.80 -1.32 -28.02
C LEU A 139 -14.37 -0.47 -29.24
N PRO A 140 -13.53 -1.01 -30.15
CA PRO A 140 -13.04 -0.25 -31.30
C PRO A 140 -14.15 0.12 -32.28
N GLY A 141 -14.01 1.28 -32.92
CA GLY A 141 -14.92 1.79 -33.95
C GLY A 141 -16.23 2.42 -33.44
N ILE A 142 -16.41 2.58 -32.12
CA ILE A 142 -17.53 3.33 -31.55
C ILE A 142 -17.13 4.80 -31.41
N THR A 143 -17.36 5.60 -32.45
CA THR A 143 -17.34 7.06 -32.29
C THR A 143 -18.62 7.51 -31.58
N SER A 144 -18.48 8.13 -30.42
CA SER A 144 -19.56 8.68 -29.60
C SER A 144 -20.18 9.91 -30.28
N LYS A 145 -21.05 9.67 -31.28
CA LYS A 145 -21.96 10.70 -31.78
C LYS A 145 -22.92 11.08 -30.66
N SER A 146 -22.78 12.30 -30.14
CA SER A 146 -23.65 12.84 -29.10
C SER A 146 -25.12 12.76 -29.56
N GLY A 147 -25.97 12.09 -28.76
CA GLY A 147 -27.39 11.88 -29.08
C GLY A 147 -27.87 10.43 -29.15
N THR A 148 -27.03 9.42 -28.90
CA THR A 148 -27.54 8.05 -28.66
C THR A 148 -28.35 7.97 -27.37
N ALA A 149 -29.59 7.48 -27.44
CA ALA A 149 -30.47 7.25 -26.29
C ALA A 149 -29.77 6.50 -25.14
N PRO A 150 -30.08 6.77 -23.86
CA PRO A 150 -29.29 6.25 -22.74
C PRO A 150 -29.35 4.72 -22.61
N ILE A 151 -28.19 4.09 -22.31
CA ILE A 151 -28.06 2.64 -22.07
C ILE A 151 -29.02 2.17 -20.96
N LEU A 152 -29.18 3.02 -19.95
CA LEU A 152 -29.94 2.77 -18.74
C LEU A 152 -30.71 4.04 -18.39
N LYS A 153 -32.03 3.94 -18.23
CA LYS A 153 -32.85 5.03 -17.69
C LYS A 153 -32.96 4.87 -16.18
N CYS A 154 -32.33 5.77 -15.45
CA CYS A 154 -32.43 5.89 -14.00
C CYS A 154 -33.86 6.30 -13.57
N PRO A 155 -34.40 5.82 -12.45
CA PRO A 155 -35.71 6.24 -11.95
C PRO A 155 -35.67 7.63 -11.31
N THR A 156 -34.48 8.06 -10.87
CA THR A 156 -34.21 9.33 -10.18
C THR A 156 -33.05 10.06 -10.84
N GLN A 157 -32.79 11.29 -10.40
CA GLN A 157 -31.70 12.14 -10.91
C GLN A 157 -30.35 11.85 -10.25
N PHE A 158 -30.31 10.95 -9.26
CA PHE A 158 -29.17 10.73 -8.37
C PHE A 158 -28.62 9.30 -8.53
N PRO A 159 -27.93 8.97 -9.64
CA PRO A 159 -27.35 7.65 -9.85
C PRO A 159 -26.00 7.49 -9.12
N LEU A 160 -25.66 6.26 -8.78
CA LEU A 160 -24.32 5.92 -8.30
C LEU A 160 -23.89 4.60 -8.96
N ILE A 161 -22.82 4.65 -9.73
CA ILE A 161 -22.39 3.55 -10.59
C ILE A 161 -21.01 3.08 -10.13
N LEU A 162 -20.91 1.78 -9.84
CA LEU A 162 -19.64 1.10 -9.59
C LEU A 162 -19.15 0.51 -10.91
N TRP A 163 -18.07 1.08 -11.45
CA TRP A 163 -17.37 0.62 -12.65
C TRP A 163 -16.08 -0.12 -12.28
N HIS A 164 -15.71 -1.17 -13.02
CA HIS A 164 -14.43 -1.87 -12.90
C HIS A 164 -13.92 -2.15 -14.32
N PRO A 165 -12.60 -2.11 -14.61
CA PRO A 165 -12.08 -2.38 -15.95
C PRO A 165 -12.29 -3.81 -16.47
N SER A 166 -12.91 -4.73 -15.71
CA SER A 166 -12.93 -6.16 -16.02
C SER A 166 -14.10 -6.92 -15.40
N ALA A 167 -14.36 -6.73 -14.10
CA ALA A 167 -15.52 -7.28 -13.41
C ALA A 167 -16.82 -6.55 -13.79
N ARG A 168 -17.98 -7.12 -13.43
CA ARG A 168 -19.29 -6.50 -13.71
C ARG A 168 -19.44 -5.12 -13.11
N HIS A 169 -20.27 -4.29 -13.72
CA HIS A 169 -20.66 -3.01 -13.15
C HIS A 169 -21.92 -3.16 -12.29
N TYR A 170 -22.12 -2.23 -11.34
CA TYR A 170 -23.35 -2.11 -10.56
C TYR A 170 -23.93 -0.70 -10.69
N TYR A 171 -25.25 -0.62 -10.84
CA TYR A 171 -25.96 0.64 -11.02
C TYR A 171 -26.98 0.82 -9.91
N PHE A 172 -26.83 1.89 -9.15
CA PHE A 172 -27.72 2.30 -8.06
C PHE A 172 -28.37 3.65 -8.35
N CYS A 173 -29.50 3.92 -7.70
CA CYS A 173 -30.18 5.22 -7.70
C CYS A 173 -30.76 5.52 -6.31
N MET A 174 -30.66 6.80 -5.91
CA MET A 174 -31.11 7.33 -4.62
C MET A 174 -32.27 8.29 -4.81
N MET A 175 -33.07 8.54 -3.77
CA MET A 175 -34.21 9.47 -3.87
C MET A 175 -33.79 10.93 -3.75
N THR A 176 -32.66 11.20 -3.09
CA THR A 176 -32.16 12.55 -2.83
C THR A 176 -30.66 12.67 -3.07
N GLU A 177 -30.19 13.91 -3.26
CA GLU A 177 -28.78 14.29 -3.35
C GLU A 177 -28.02 13.93 -2.07
N ALA A 178 -28.55 14.26 -0.89
CA ALA A 178 -27.94 13.93 0.40
C ALA A 178 -27.78 12.41 0.64
N GLU A 179 -28.70 11.58 0.12
CA GLU A 179 -28.51 10.12 0.11
C GLU A 179 -27.40 9.71 -0.87
N GLN A 180 -27.29 10.36 -2.02
CA GLN A 180 -26.24 10.09 -3.02
C GLN A 180 -24.85 10.43 -2.48
N GLU A 181 -24.66 11.61 -1.90
CA GLU A 181 -23.42 12.05 -1.25
C GLU A 181 -23.01 11.08 -0.13
N LYS A 182 -23.95 10.72 0.75
CA LYS A 182 -23.68 9.83 1.88
C LYS A 182 -23.27 8.43 1.43
N TRP A 183 -23.97 7.86 0.45
CA TRP A 183 -23.59 6.57 -0.13
C TRP A 183 -22.32 6.65 -0.98
N GLN A 184 -22.04 7.78 -1.64
CA GLN A 184 -20.78 8.00 -2.35
C GLN A 184 -19.60 7.93 -1.36
N ALA A 185 -19.65 8.67 -0.26
CA ALA A 185 -18.59 8.63 0.77
C ALA A 185 -18.42 7.21 1.34
N VAL A 186 -19.53 6.54 1.72
CA VAL A 186 -19.49 5.15 2.21
C VAL A 186 -18.88 4.19 1.18
N LEU A 187 -19.24 4.28 -0.09
CA LEU A 187 -18.67 3.40 -1.12
C LEU A 187 -17.22 3.79 -1.46
N GLN A 188 -16.84 5.06 -1.35
CA GLN A 188 -15.43 5.49 -1.48
C GLN A 188 -14.58 4.87 -0.37
N ASP A 189 -15.09 4.81 0.86
CA ASP A 189 -14.44 4.09 1.96
C ASP A 189 -14.39 2.57 1.69
N CYS A 190 -15.44 1.98 1.12
CA CYS A 190 -15.45 0.56 0.73
C CYS A 190 -14.38 0.24 -0.33
N VAL A 191 -14.29 1.05 -1.39
CA VAL A 191 -13.22 0.95 -2.40
C VAL A 191 -11.85 1.11 -1.74
N ARG A 192 -11.69 2.14 -0.89
CA ARG A 192 -10.41 2.44 -0.25
C ARG A 192 -9.94 1.31 0.64
N HIS A 193 -10.83 0.73 1.45
CA HIS A 193 -10.55 -0.40 2.32
C HIS A 193 -10.26 -1.68 1.52
N CYS A 194 -11.14 -2.07 0.58
CA CYS A 194 -10.95 -3.29 -0.20
C CYS A 194 -9.68 -3.27 -1.07
N ASN A 195 -9.29 -2.10 -1.60
CA ASN A 195 -8.03 -1.92 -2.33
C ASN A 195 -6.78 -2.15 -1.47
N ASN A 196 -6.86 -1.89 -0.15
CA ASN A 196 -5.77 -2.09 0.81
C ASN A 196 -5.73 -3.54 1.32
N GLY A 197 -5.78 -4.50 0.38
CA GLY A 197 -5.95 -5.92 0.66
C GLY A 197 -4.65 -6.66 1.01
N ILE A 198 -3.48 -6.04 0.80
CA ILE A 198 -2.18 -6.52 1.27
C ILE A 198 -1.75 -5.63 2.45
N PRO A 199 -1.49 -6.18 3.66
CA PRO A 199 -1.07 -5.39 4.81
C PRO A 199 0.31 -4.73 4.61
N GLU A 200 0.45 -3.43 4.90
CA GLU A 200 1.74 -2.71 4.78
C GLU A 200 2.80 -3.19 5.79
N ASP A 201 2.37 -3.81 6.90
CA ASP A 201 3.24 -4.42 7.92
C ASP A 201 3.62 -5.87 7.59
N SER A 202 3.14 -6.42 6.46
CA SER A 202 3.56 -7.73 5.96
C SER A 202 5.05 -7.72 5.64
N LYS A 203 5.84 -8.47 6.43
CA LYS A 203 7.32 -8.42 6.35
C LYS A 203 7.93 -9.18 5.17
N VAL A 204 7.22 -10.18 4.65
CA VAL A 204 7.76 -11.14 3.65
C VAL A 204 6.80 -11.33 2.48
N GLU A 205 5.58 -11.76 2.74
CA GLU A 205 4.62 -12.16 1.69
C GLU A 205 4.17 -10.97 0.82
N GLY A 206 3.83 -9.84 1.43
CA GLY A 206 3.43 -8.62 0.72
C GLY A 206 4.56 -8.04 -0.16
N PRO A 207 5.77 -7.80 0.38
CA PRO A 207 6.93 -7.39 -0.40
C PRO A 207 7.26 -8.36 -1.53
N ALA A 208 7.36 -9.66 -1.26
CA ALA A 208 7.65 -10.67 -2.28
C ALA A 208 6.60 -10.67 -3.40
N PHE A 209 5.32 -10.53 -3.07
CA PHE A 209 4.23 -10.51 -4.04
C PHE A 209 4.24 -9.23 -4.89
N THR A 210 4.35 -8.07 -4.25
CA THR A 210 4.32 -6.77 -4.95
C THR A 210 5.56 -6.55 -5.81
N ASP A 211 6.74 -6.97 -5.37
CA ASP A 211 7.94 -6.99 -6.20
C ASP A 211 7.84 -8.03 -7.34
N ALA A 212 7.29 -9.22 -7.11
CA ALA A 212 7.09 -10.20 -8.20
C ALA A 212 6.15 -9.67 -9.30
N ILE A 213 5.05 -8.98 -8.93
CA ILE A 213 4.16 -8.31 -9.88
C ILE A 213 4.93 -7.25 -10.69
N ARG A 214 5.73 -6.44 -9.99
CA ARG A 214 6.54 -5.38 -10.59
C ARG A 214 7.57 -5.95 -11.58
N MET A 215 8.31 -7.00 -11.20
CA MET A 215 9.31 -7.67 -12.02
C MET A 215 8.69 -8.35 -13.25
N TYR A 216 7.54 -9.03 -13.08
CA TYR A 216 6.77 -9.59 -14.18
C TYR A 216 6.37 -8.50 -15.18
N ARG A 217 5.80 -7.39 -14.72
CA ARG A 217 5.39 -6.29 -15.61
C ARG A 217 6.59 -5.65 -16.33
N GLN A 218 7.73 -5.49 -15.67
CA GLN A 218 8.97 -5.04 -16.32
C GLN A 218 9.49 -5.99 -17.40
N SER A 219 9.29 -7.31 -17.25
CA SER A 219 9.64 -8.30 -18.28
C SER A 219 8.79 -8.13 -19.54
N LYS A 220 7.53 -7.72 -19.39
CA LYS A 220 6.61 -7.29 -20.47
C LYS A 220 6.78 -5.82 -20.90
N GLU A 221 7.87 -5.17 -20.50
CA GLU A 221 8.20 -3.75 -20.77
C GLU A 221 7.25 -2.70 -20.16
N LEU A 222 6.39 -3.12 -19.23
CA LEU A 222 5.47 -2.28 -18.47
C LEU A 222 6.15 -1.77 -17.19
N TYR A 223 6.70 -0.56 -17.27
CA TYR A 223 7.28 0.16 -16.14
C TYR A 223 6.26 1.16 -15.53
N GLY A 224 6.54 1.63 -14.32
CA GLY A 224 5.76 2.66 -13.63
C GLY A 224 4.75 2.11 -12.62
N THR A 225 4.12 3.04 -11.89
CA THR A 225 3.06 2.74 -10.91
C THR A 225 1.84 2.14 -11.61
N TRP A 226 1.31 1.02 -11.09
CA TRP A 226 0.15 0.33 -11.68
C TRP A 226 -1.12 0.61 -10.89
N GLU A 227 -2.15 1.17 -11.54
CA GLU A 227 -3.42 1.49 -10.87
C GLU A 227 -4.18 0.25 -10.37
N MET A 228 -4.00 -0.91 -11.02
CA MET A 228 -4.66 -2.16 -10.63
C MET A 228 -3.84 -3.03 -9.66
N LEU A 229 -2.76 -2.47 -9.09
CA LEU A 229 -2.08 -3.01 -7.89
C LEU A 229 -2.93 -2.69 -6.64
N CYS A 230 -4.17 -3.17 -6.62
CA CYS A 230 -5.13 -2.95 -5.55
C CYS A 230 -6.06 -4.17 -5.39
N GLY A 231 -6.44 -4.43 -4.14
CA GLY A 231 -7.11 -5.67 -3.73
C GLY A 231 -6.17 -6.58 -2.96
N ASN A 232 -6.61 -7.82 -2.74
CA ASN A 232 -5.72 -8.91 -2.30
C ASN A 232 -4.91 -9.50 -3.47
N GLU A 233 -4.01 -10.42 -3.17
CA GLU A 233 -3.10 -11.06 -4.11
C GLU A 233 -3.84 -11.70 -5.30
N VAL A 234 -4.95 -12.38 -5.04
CA VAL A 234 -5.76 -13.06 -6.08
C VAL A 234 -6.46 -12.04 -6.98
N GLN A 235 -6.98 -10.94 -6.43
CA GLN A 235 -7.58 -9.86 -7.22
C GLN A 235 -6.53 -9.19 -8.11
N ILE A 236 -5.34 -8.93 -7.57
CA ILE A 236 -4.22 -8.34 -8.31
C ILE A 236 -3.73 -9.28 -9.43
N LEU A 237 -3.61 -10.59 -9.18
CA LEU A 237 -3.30 -11.58 -10.22
C LEU A 237 -4.39 -11.65 -11.29
N SER A 238 -5.65 -11.53 -10.90
CA SER A 238 -6.77 -11.48 -11.85
C SER A 238 -6.70 -10.25 -12.73
N ASN A 239 -6.34 -9.10 -12.16
CA ASN A 239 -6.09 -7.87 -12.91
C ASN A 239 -4.90 -8.02 -13.87
N LEU A 240 -3.82 -8.67 -13.45
CA LEU A 240 -2.61 -8.90 -14.28
C LEU A 240 -2.95 -9.75 -15.51
N VAL A 241 -3.62 -10.89 -15.31
CA VAL A 241 -4.06 -11.77 -16.40
C VAL A 241 -5.04 -11.05 -17.34
N MET A 242 -5.94 -10.20 -16.81
CA MET A 242 -6.89 -9.46 -17.64
C MET A 242 -6.26 -8.27 -18.38
N GLU A 243 -5.18 -7.67 -17.87
CA GLU A 243 -4.36 -6.67 -18.58
C GLU A 243 -3.73 -7.27 -19.85
N GLU A 244 -3.24 -8.51 -19.77
CA GLU A 244 -2.59 -9.21 -20.89
C GLU A 244 -3.60 -9.90 -21.85
N LEU A 245 -4.59 -10.62 -21.34
CA LEU A 245 -5.56 -11.36 -22.17
C LEU A 245 -6.72 -10.50 -22.71
N GLY A 246 -7.07 -9.43 -22.00
CA GLY A 246 -8.21 -8.57 -22.31
C GLY A 246 -8.17 -7.96 -23.73
N PRO A 247 -7.04 -7.39 -24.19
CA PRO A 247 -6.91 -6.82 -25.53
C PRO A 247 -7.14 -7.84 -26.66
N GLU A 248 -6.53 -9.02 -26.56
CA GLU A 248 -6.67 -10.09 -27.57
C GLU A 248 -8.10 -10.62 -27.63
N LEU A 249 -8.67 -10.98 -26.47
CA LEU A 249 -10.04 -11.48 -26.38
C LEU A 249 -11.05 -10.46 -26.90
N LYS A 250 -10.82 -9.17 -26.62
CA LYS A 250 -11.62 -8.07 -27.15
C LYS A 250 -11.52 -7.98 -28.67
N ALA A 251 -10.31 -8.06 -29.23
CA ALA A 251 -10.10 -8.01 -30.67
C ALA A 251 -10.83 -9.17 -31.40
N GLU A 252 -10.82 -10.38 -30.83
CA GLU A 252 -11.48 -11.54 -31.44
C GLU A 252 -13.01 -11.52 -31.29
N LEU A 253 -13.52 -11.14 -30.11
CA LEU A 253 -14.96 -11.21 -29.80
C LEU A 253 -15.74 -9.96 -30.22
N ALA A 254 -15.16 -8.76 -30.16
CA ALA A 254 -15.87 -7.52 -30.48
C ALA A 254 -16.54 -7.51 -31.88
N PRO A 255 -15.94 -8.04 -32.97
CA PRO A 255 -16.59 -8.15 -34.27
C PRO A 255 -17.79 -9.11 -34.29
N ARG A 256 -17.86 -10.07 -33.35
CA ARG A 256 -18.91 -11.08 -33.25
C ARG A 256 -20.14 -10.61 -32.47
N LEU A 257 -19.99 -9.56 -31.63
CA LEU A 257 -21.06 -8.99 -30.82
C LEU A 257 -22.10 -8.27 -31.68
N LYS A 258 -23.39 -8.61 -31.49
CA LYS A 258 -24.50 -8.13 -32.32
C LYS A 258 -25.38 -7.13 -31.57
N GLY A 259 -25.68 -6.02 -32.23
CA GLY A 259 -26.62 -5.00 -31.75
C GLY A 259 -26.13 -3.58 -31.98
N LYS A 260 -26.84 -2.61 -31.41
CA LYS A 260 -26.39 -1.20 -31.33
C LYS A 260 -25.07 -1.12 -30.53
N PRO A 261 -24.24 -0.07 -30.68
CA PRO A 261 -22.96 0.06 -29.98
C PRO A 261 -23.04 -0.22 -28.47
N GLN A 262 -24.08 0.33 -27.83
CA GLN A 262 -24.43 0.15 -26.42
C GLN A 262 -24.77 -1.29 -26.01
N GLU A 263 -25.48 -2.01 -26.88
CA GLU A 263 -25.82 -3.42 -26.66
C GLU A 263 -24.56 -4.29 -26.73
N ARG A 264 -23.65 -3.98 -27.68
CA ARG A 264 -22.33 -4.62 -27.81
C ARG A 264 -21.44 -4.31 -26.60
N GLN A 265 -21.45 -3.08 -26.09
CA GLN A 265 -20.74 -2.68 -24.86
C GLN A 265 -21.25 -3.49 -23.64
N ARG A 266 -22.57 -3.62 -23.45
CA ARG A 266 -23.12 -4.44 -22.35
C ARG A 266 -22.76 -5.92 -22.50
N GLN A 267 -22.83 -6.46 -23.72
CA GLN A 267 -22.41 -7.84 -24.02
C GLN A 267 -20.92 -8.05 -23.69
N TRP A 268 -20.05 -7.09 -24.03
CA TRP A 268 -18.63 -7.14 -23.68
C TRP A 268 -18.40 -7.12 -22.16
N ILE A 269 -19.07 -6.23 -21.41
CA ILE A 269 -18.96 -6.18 -19.94
C ILE A 269 -19.37 -7.53 -19.32
N GLN A 270 -20.45 -8.14 -19.80
CA GLN A 270 -20.91 -9.44 -19.32
C GLN A 270 -19.92 -10.59 -19.63
N ILE A 271 -19.31 -10.59 -20.82
CA ILE A 271 -18.25 -11.54 -21.18
C ILE A 271 -17.01 -11.32 -20.30
N SER A 272 -16.58 -10.07 -20.14
CA SER A 272 -15.41 -9.69 -19.34
C SER A 272 -15.54 -10.12 -17.88
N ASP A 273 -16.71 -9.90 -17.26
CA ASP A 273 -17.01 -10.36 -15.90
C ASP A 273 -16.95 -11.89 -15.75
N ALA A 274 -17.53 -12.61 -16.72
CA ALA A 274 -17.50 -14.07 -16.72
C ALA A 274 -16.07 -14.63 -16.89
N VAL A 275 -15.21 -13.95 -17.65
CA VAL A 275 -13.79 -14.30 -17.77
C VAL A 275 -13.00 -13.92 -16.52
N TYR A 276 -13.22 -12.73 -15.95
CA TYR A 276 -12.57 -12.27 -14.71
C TYR A 276 -12.79 -13.28 -13.57
N ARG A 277 -14.00 -13.81 -13.40
CA ARG A 277 -14.28 -14.84 -12.37
C ARG A 277 -13.58 -16.17 -12.63
N MET A 278 -13.52 -16.59 -13.90
CA MET A 278 -12.83 -17.83 -14.28
C MET A 278 -11.32 -17.72 -14.05
N VAL A 279 -10.75 -16.55 -14.37
CA VAL A 279 -9.37 -16.18 -14.07
C VAL A 279 -9.14 -16.15 -12.55
N TYR A 280 -10.05 -15.56 -11.78
CA TYR A 280 -9.94 -15.44 -10.32
C TYR A 280 -9.82 -16.80 -9.61
N GLU A 281 -10.72 -17.74 -9.91
CA GLU A 281 -10.66 -19.09 -9.31
C GLU A 281 -9.39 -19.85 -9.71
N GLN A 282 -8.93 -19.70 -10.95
CA GLN A 282 -7.68 -20.31 -11.40
C GLN A 282 -6.45 -19.66 -10.75
N ALA A 283 -6.39 -18.33 -10.69
CA ALA A 283 -5.33 -17.59 -10.02
C ALA A 283 -5.23 -17.96 -8.53
N LYS A 284 -6.38 -18.06 -7.86
CA LYS A 284 -6.48 -18.51 -6.47
C LYS A 284 -5.83 -19.88 -6.27
N ALA A 285 -6.30 -20.89 -7.00
CA ALA A 285 -5.83 -22.27 -6.85
C ALA A 285 -4.32 -22.42 -7.12
N HIS A 286 -3.80 -21.71 -8.13
CA HIS A 286 -2.37 -21.72 -8.46
C HIS A 286 -1.52 -20.97 -7.40
N PHE A 287 -1.99 -19.82 -6.91
CA PHE A 287 -1.27 -19.02 -5.92
C PHE A 287 -1.25 -19.68 -4.54
N GLU A 288 -2.39 -20.15 -4.04
CA GLU A 288 -2.50 -20.84 -2.74
C GLU A 288 -1.60 -22.09 -2.69
N ALA A 289 -1.46 -22.82 -3.81
CA ALA A 289 -0.58 -23.98 -3.90
C ALA A 289 0.92 -23.60 -3.77
N VAL A 290 1.36 -22.54 -4.44
CA VAL A 290 2.77 -22.06 -4.37
C VAL A 290 3.06 -21.41 -3.02
N LEU A 291 2.15 -20.59 -2.49
CA LEU A 291 2.28 -20.02 -1.15
C LEU A 291 2.42 -21.12 -0.08
N SER A 292 1.59 -22.17 -0.15
CA SER A 292 1.69 -23.33 0.75
C SER A 292 3.05 -24.03 0.65
N LYS A 293 3.57 -24.23 -0.57
CA LYS A 293 4.92 -24.79 -0.81
C LYS A 293 6.03 -23.91 -0.21
N LEU A 294 5.93 -22.58 -0.35
CA LEU A 294 6.91 -21.63 0.18
C LEU A 294 6.88 -21.57 1.70
N LEU A 295 5.70 -21.55 2.32
CA LEU A 295 5.53 -21.59 3.77
C LEU A 295 6.11 -22.87 4.39
N LEU A 296 5.95 -24.02 3.74
CA LEU A 296 6.59 -25.28 4.17
C LEU A 296 8.12 -25.24 4.07
N ALA A 297 8.67 -24.55 3.07
CA ALA A 297 10.12 -24.40 2.87
C ALA A 297 10.75 -23.28 3.72
N ARG A 298 9.94 -22.37 4.27
CA ARG A 298 10.40 -21.18 5.02
C ARG A 298 11.33 -21.50 6.19
N PRO A 299 11.04 -22.45 7.11
CA PRO A 299 11.92 -22.70 8.26
C PRO A 299 13.34 -23.12 7.87
N ALA A 300 13.50 -23.85 6.75
CA ALA A 300 14.80 -24.23 6.22
C ALA A 300 15.55 -23.02 5.64
N MET A 301 14.86 -22.15 4.89
CA MET A 301 15.44 -20.89 4.39
C MET A 301 15.89 -19.98 5.55
N GLU A 302 15.06 -19.82 6.58
CA GLU A 302 15.43 -19.01 7.75
C GLU A 302 16.62 -19.60 8.53
N ALA A 303 16.78 -20.92 8.55
CA ALA A 303 17.93 -21.58 9.19
C ALA A 303 19.23 -21.27 8.44
N VAL A 304 19.22 -21.26 7.10
CA VAL A 304 20.37 -20.85 6.30
C VAL A 304 20.66 -19.37 6.51
N ILE A 305 19.65 -18.49 6.39
CA ILE A 305 19.82 -17.04 6.56
C ILE A 305 20.41 -16.67 7.94
N ARG A 306 20.00 -17.34 9.03
CA ARG A 306 20.59 -17.11 10.38
C ARG A 306 22.02 -17.63 10.52
N THR A 307 22.38 -18.66 9.75
CA THR A 307 23.71 -19.29 9.85
C THR A 307 24.75 -18.53 9.02
N ASP A 308 24.34 -18.10 7.82
CA ASP A 308 25.23 -17.58 6.78
C ASP A 308 24.99 -16.08 6.48
N MET A 309 24.39 -15.33 7.42
CA MET A 309 23.99 -13.93 7.25
C MET A 309 25.13 -13.07 6.67
N ASP A 310 26.31 -13.10 7.29
CA ASP A 310 27.46 -12.27 6.90
C ASP A 310 28.02 -12.69 5.53
N GLN A 311 27.96 -13.99 5.21
CA GLN A 311 28.39 -14.56 3.94
C GLN A 311 27.43 -14.15 2.81
N ILE A 312 26.12 -14.17 3.05
CA ILE A 312 25.09 -13.69 2.10
C ILE A 312 25.26 -12.18 1.90
N ILE A 313 25.43 -11.39 2.96
CA ILE A 313 25.70 -9.94 2.87
C ILE A 313 26.98 -9.68 2.05
N THR A 314 28.07 -10.38 2.33
CA THR A 314 29.35 -10.24 1.63
C THR A 314 29.23 -10.61 0.15
N SER A 315 28.53 -11.70 -0.16
CA SER A 315 28.26 -12.13 -1.55
C SER A 315 27.39 -11.11 -2.29
N LYS A 316 26.36 -10.56 -1.64
CA LYS A 316 25.48 -9.53 -2.20
C LYS A 316 26.23 -8.23 -2.47
N GLU A 317 27.11 -7.81 -1.55
CA GLU A 317 27.94 -6.61 -1.74
C GLU A 317 29.00 -6.80 -2.83
N HIS A 318 29.61 -7.99 -2.95
CA HIS A 318 30.50 -8.29 -4.07
C HIS A 318 29.79 -8.17 -5.42
N LEU A 319 28.59 -8.76 -5.56
CA LEU A 319 27.74 -8.62 -6.74
C LEU A 319 27.38 -7.14 -7.00
N ALA A 320 26.90 -6.43 -5.98
CA ALA A 320 26.50 -5.03 -6.08
C ALA A 320 27.66 -4.11 -6.49
N SER A 321 28.89 -4.41 -6.04
CA SER A 321 30.12 -3.72 -6.44
C SER A 321 30.43 -3.91 -7.93
N LYS A 322 30.31 -5.13 -8.46
CA LYS A 322 30.49 -5.42 -9.90
C LYS A 322 29.41 -4.75 -10.76
N ILE A 323 28.16 -4.76 -10.31
CA ILE A 323 27.06 -4.07 -11.00
C ILE A 323 27.26 -2.55 -10.95
N ARG A 324 27.64 -1.97 -9.79
CA ARG A 324 27.99 -0.54 -9.65
C ARG A 324 29.06 -0.11 -10.64
N ALA A 325 30.17 -0.85 -10.72
CA ALA A 325 31.26 -0.53 -11.64
C ALA A 325 30.82 -0.49 -13.12
N PHE A 326 29.79 -1.26 -13.48
CA PHE A 326 29.21 -1.24 -14.82
C PHE A 326 28.19 -0.12 -15.05
N ILE A 327 27.26 0.10 -14.11
CA ILE A 327 26.09 0.99 -14.35
C ILE A 327 26.22 2.41 -13.80
N LEU A 328 26.95 2.60 -12.69
CA LEU A 328 26.91 3.84 -11.91
C LEU A 328 27.17 5.11 -12.75
N PRO A 329 28.18 5.17 -13.66
CA PRO A 329 28.42 6.37 -14.46
C PRO A 329 27.24 6.75 -15.37
N LYS A 330 26.50 5.76 -15.89
CA LYS A 330 25.33 5.98 -16.76
C LYS A 330 24.10 6.36 -15.92
N ALA A 331 23.92 5.72 -14.77
CA ALA A 331 22.84 6.03 -13.84
C ALA A 331 22.96 7.46 -13.30
N GLU A 332 24.14 7.88 -12.81
CA GLU A 332 24.38 9.24 -12.29
C GLU A 332 24.12 10.33 -13.34
N VAL A 333 24.54 10.12 -14.60
CA VAL A 333 24.23 11.02 -15.72
C VAL A 333 22.72 11.11 -15.94
N CYS A 334 22.01 9.97 -15.92
CA CYS A 334 20.57 9.91 -16.08
C CYS A 334 19.83 10.64 -14.94
N VAL A 335 20.25 10.42 -13.69
CA VAL A 335 19.69 11.08 -12.50
C VAL A 335 19.87 12.60 -12.59
N ARG A 336 21.11 13.07 -12.78
CA ARG A 336 21.44 14.50 -12.84
C ARG A 336 20.69 15.23 -13.96
N ASN A 337 20.55 14.59 -15.12
CA ASN A 337 19.97 15.26 -16.30
C ASN A 337 18.44 15.14 -16.39
N HIS A 338 17.84 14.09 -15.81
CA HIS A 338 16.43 13.75 -16.06
C HIS A 338 15.58 13.50 -14.81
N VAL A 339 16.19 13.36 -13.63
CA VAL A 339 15.46 13.12 -12.37
C VAL A 339 15.62 14.30 -11.42
N GLN A 340 16.87 14.63 -11.06
CA GLN A 340 17.23 15.64 -10.07
C GLN A 340 16.55 17.01 -10.29
N PRO A 341 16.41 17.54 -11.54
CA PRO A 341 15.72 18.81 -11.78
C PRO A 341 14.22 18.82 -11.43
N TYR A 342 13.58 17.65 -11.28
CA TYR A 342 12.14 17.51 -11.09
C TYR A 342 11.74 17.03 -9.69
N ILE A 343 12.68 16.52 -8.88
CA ILE A 343 12.42 16.01 -7.52
C ILE A 343 11.64 17.04 -6.68
N SER A 344 12.12 18.29 -6.62
CA SER A 344 11.49 19.35 -5.81
C SER A 344 10.07 19.71 -6.29
N SER A 345 9.79 19.59 -7.59
CA SER A 345 8.46 19.87 -8.16
C SER A 345 7.47 18.74 -7.88
N ILE A 346 7.91 17.47 -8.04
CA ILE A 346 7.12 16.29 -7.66
C ILE A 346 6.83 16.32 -6.15
N LEU A 347 7.84 16.64 -5.34
CA LEU A 347 7.73 16.72 -3.89
C LEU A 347 6.73 17.80 -3.46
N GLU A 348 6.80 19.02 -4.00
CA GLU A 348 5.83 20.09 -3.66
C GLU A 348 4.40 19.71 -4.04
N ALA A 349 4.19 19.12 -5.22
CA ALA A 349 2.88 18.65 -5.68
C ALA A 349 2.28 17.56 -4.76
N LEU A 350 3.11 16.69 -4.18
CA LEU A 350 2.70 15.71 -3.17
C LEU A 350 2.49 16.33 -1.78
N MET A 351 3.37 17.24 -1.35
CA MET A 351 3.38 17.82 -0.01
C MET A 351 2.13 18.63 0.30
N VAL A 352 1.68 19.47 -0.63
CA VAL A 352 0.54 20.39 -0.44
C VAL A 352 -0.75 19.65 -0.04
N PRO A 353 -1.33 18.77 -0.89
CA PRO A 353 -2.59 18.08 -0.57
C PRO A 353 -2.44 17.12 0.62
N THR A 354 -1.32 16.40 0.70
CA THR A 354 -1.07 15.43 1.79
C THR A 354 -1.06 16.14 3.14
N SER A 355 -0.35 17.26 3.26
CA SER A 355 -0.23 17.95 4.54
C SER A 355 -1.51 18.69 4.92
N GLN A 356 -2.29 19.17 3.94
CA GLN A 356 -3.64 19.67 4.18
C GLN A 356 -4.56 18.57 4.76
N GLY A 357 -4.52 17.36 4.23
CA GLY A 357 -5.32 16.24 4.75
C GLY A 357 -4.94 15.80 6.16
N PHE A 358 -3.64 15.79 6.48
CA PHE A 358 -3.18 15.51 7.86
C PHE A 358 -3.52 16.67 8.82
N ASN A 359 -3.47 17.93 8.39
CA ASN A 359 -3.94 19.04 9.22
C ASN A 359 -5.47 18.94 9.47
N GLU A 360 -6.26 18.57 8.46
CA GLU A 360 -7.70 18.35 8.64
C GLU A 360 -8.00 17.18 9.61
N VAL A 361 -7.22 16.10 9.59
CA VAL A 361 -7.32 15.02 10.60
C VAL A 361 -7.10 15.56 12.02
N TRP A 362 -6.11 16.45 12.20
CA TRP A 362 -5.84 17.11 13.48
C TRP A 362 -7.01 18.01 13.91
N ASP A 363 -7.55 18.82 13.00
CA ASP A 363 -8.67 19.73 13.26
C ASP A 363 -9.95 18.97 13.66
N ILE A 364 -10.26 17.87 12.96
CA ILE A 364 -11.43 17.03 13.30
C ILE A 364 -11.25 16.37 14.66
N PHE A 365 -10.08 15.77 14.94
CA PHE A 365 -9.85 15.13 16.24
C PHE A 365 -9.92 16.16 17.39
N LEU A 366 -9.29 17.33 17.23
CA LEU A 366 -9.37 18.43 18.19
C LEU A 366 -10.84 18.82 18.44
N LYS A 367 -11.61 19.03 17.38
CA LYS A 367 -13.01 19.41 17.46
C LYS A 367 -13.84 18.35 18.20
N GLU A 368 -13.74 17.08 17.81
CA GLU A 368 -14.54 15.99 18.38
C GLU A 368 -14.26 15.78 19.88
N VAL A 369 -12.99 15.86 20.30
CA VAL A 369 -12.64 15.82 21.73
C VAL A 369 -13.11 17.07 22.48
N THR A 370 -13.07 18.25 21.84
CA THR A 370 -13.56 19.50 22.44
C THR A 370 -15.08 19.48 22.61
N ASP A 371 -15.82 19.02 21.59
CA ASP A 371 -17.27 18.83 21.63
C ASP A 371 -17.65 17.77 22.68
N MET A 372 -16.90 16.67 22.80
CA MET A 372 -17.05 15.72 23.90
C MET A 372 -16.86 16.39 25.27
N ASN A 373 -15.79 17.15 25.47
CA ASN A 373 -15.48 17.80 26.74
C ASN A 373 -16.60 18.79 27.15
N LEU A 374 -17.09 19.59 26.20
CA LEU A 374 -18.26 20.47 26.37
C LEU A 374 -19.52 19.67 26.75
N ASN A 375 -19.78 18.55 26.09
CA ASN A 375 -20.93 17.70 26.38
C ASN A 375 -20.84 17.03 27.77
N VAL A 376 -19.67 16.57 28.20
CA VAL A 376 -19.42 16.03 29.55
C VAL A 376 -19.69 17.09 30.64
N ILE A 377 -19.29 18.35 30.40
CA ILE A 377 -19.62 19.47 31.30
C ILE A 377 -21.13 19.67 31.41
N ASN A 378 -21.83 19.64 30.26
CA ASN A 378 -23.24 20.03 30.14
C ASN A 378 -24.26 18.93 30.48
N GLN A 379 -23.97 17.65 30.20
CA GLN A 379 -25.00 16.60 30.08
C GLN A 379 -24.92 15.47 31.14
N GLY A 380 -23.97 15.50 32.08
CA GLY A 380 -23.98 14.56 33.22
C GLY A 380 -22.68 14.35 33.98
N GLY A 381 -21.52 14.75 33.45
CA GLY A 381 -20.23 14.33 34.00
C GLY A 381 -19.81 12.97 33.47
N ILE A 382 -19.17 12.15 34.32
CA ILE A 382 -18.49 10.92 33.89
C ILE A 382 -19.43 9.83 33.36
N ASP A 383 -20.68 9.78 33.86
CA ASP A 383 -21.72 8.79 33.48
C ASP A 383 -22.12 8.83 32.00
N LYS A 384 -21.73 9.89 31.27
CA LYS A 384 -21.92 10.01 29.82
C LYS A 384 -20.63 9.86 29.01
N LEU A 385 -19.48 9.80 29.67
CA LEU A 385 -18.18 9.71 29.01
C LEU A 385 -18.06 8.43 28.17
N GLY A 386 -18.54 7.29 28.67
CA GLY A 386 -18.50 6.04 27.91
C GLY A 386 -19.26 6.08 26.58
N GLU A 387 -20.44 6.70 26.55
CA GLU A 387 -21.24 6.88 25.32
C GLU A 387 -20.52 7.79 24.30
N TYR A 388 -19.74 8.77 24.76
CA TYR A 388 -18.94 9.61 23.87
C TYR A 388 -17.64 8.93 23.43
N MET A 389 -16.97 8.19 24.32
CA MET A 389 -15.76 7.43 24.00
C MET A 389 -16.05 6.31 23.00
N GLU A 390 -17.19 5.62 23.11
CA GLU A 390 -17.67 4.66 22.12
C GLU A 390 -17.83 5.28 20.72
N LYS A 391 -18.38 6.50 20.63
CA LYS A 391 -18.54 7.22 19.36
C LYS A 391 -17.21 7.76 18.84
N LEU A 392 -16.33 8.19 19.73
CA LEU A 392 -15.01 8.72 19.40
C LEU A 392 -14.08 7.60 18.89
N SER A 393 -14.14 6.40 19.47
CA SER A 393 -13.35 5.23 19.05
C SER A 393 -13.57 4.86 17.57
N GLN A 394 -14.77 5.14 17.04
CA GLN A 394 -15.17 4.91 15.66
C GLN A 394 -14.83 6.07 14.70
N LEU A 395 -14.24 7.18 15.17
CA LEU A 395 -14.07 8.42 14.38
C LEU A 395 -13.27 8.19 13.08
N ALA A 396 -12.21 7.39 13.12
CA ALA A 396 -11.40 7.03 11.94
C ALA A 396 -12.19 6.29 10.85
N TYR A 397 -13.30 5.65 11.22
CA TYR A 397 -14.15 4.86 10.33
C TYR A 397 -15.49 5.54 10.03
N HIS A 398 -15.68 6.78 10.51
CA HIS A 398 -16.93 7.53 10.34
C HIS A 398 -17.01 8.17 8.93
N PRO A 399 -17.91 7.70 8.05
CA PRO A 399 -17.82 7.97 6.61
C PRO A 399 -18.01 9.44 6.21
N ILE A 400 -18.76 10.23 6.98
CA ILE A 400 -18.96 11.67 6.70
C ILE A 400 -17.84 12.54 7.30
N LYS A 401 -17.32 12.20 8.49
CA LYS A 401 -16.35 13.07 9.19
C LYS A 401 -14.99 12.99 8.51
N MET A 402 -14.49 11.79 8.24
CA MET A 402 -13.20 11.60 7.58
C MET A 402 -13.15 12.08 6.12
N GLN A 403 -14.32 12.31 5.49
CA GLN A 403 -14.41 12.69 4.08
C GLN A 403 -13.68 14.00 3.77
N SER A 404 -13.78 15.03 4.62
CA SER A 404 -13.09 16.30 4.36
C SER A 404 -11.57 16.17 4.42
N CYS A 405 -11.03 15.20 5.19
CA CYS A 405 -9.61 14.84 5.16
C CYS A 405 -9.23 14.22 3.82
N TYR A 406 -10.03 13.27 3.36
CA TYR A 406 -9.76 12.53 2.12
C TYR A 406 -9.85 13.43 0.88
N GLU A 407 -10.80 14.37 0.86
CA GLU A 407 -11.00 15.32 -0.24
C GLU A 407 -9.80 16.24 -0.47
N LYS A 408 -8.96 16.50 0.55
CA LYS A 408 -7.71 17.27 0.35
C LYS A 408 -6.74 16.60 -0.63
N MET A 409 -6.86 15.28 -0.85
CA MET A 409 -6.05 14.57 -1.86
C MET A 409 -6.60 14.71 -3.28
N GLU A 410 -7.85 15.14 -3.49
CA GLU A 410 -8.43 15.17 -4.83
C GLU A 410 -7.77 16.17 -5.81
N PRO A 411 -7.28 17.35 -5.36
CA PRO A 411 -6.45 18.23 -6.16
C PRO A 411 -5.07 17.68 -6.56
N LEU A 412 -4.63 16.51 -6.07
CA LEU A 412 -3.31 15.95 -6.43
C LEU A 412 -3.21 15.67 -7.95
N ARG A 413 -2.38 16.49 -8.60
CA ARG A 413 -1.95 16.37 -9.99
C ARG A 413 -0.43 16.27 -10.08
N LEU A 414 0.05 15.53 -11.06
CA LEU A 414 1.48 15.45 -11.44
C LEU A 414 1.61 15.88 -12.91
N ASP A 415 0.93 16.96 -13.28
CA ASP A 415 0.77 17.41 -14.66
C ASP A 415 2.13 17.77 -15.29
N GLY A 416 2.31 17.40 -16.55
CA GLY A 416 3.59 17.51 -17.27
C GLY A 416 4.69 16.53 -16.82
N LEU A 417 4.58 15.97 -15.60
CA LEU A 417 5.49 14.95 -15.05
C LEU A 417 5.03 13.52 -15.40
N GLN A 418 3.72 13.27 -15.45
CA GLN A 418 3.16 11.96 -15.83
C GLN A 418 3.70 11.43 -17.17
N GLN A 419 3.71 12.26 -18.22
CA GLN A 419 4.24 11.87 -19.54
C GLN A 419 5.76 11.65 -19.55
N ARG A 420 6.50 12.26 -18.61
CA ARG A 420 7.96 12.16 -18.51
C ARG A 420 8.41 10.93 -17.73
N PHE A 421 7.71 10.63 -16.64
CA PHE A 421 8.00 9.53 -15.70
C PHE A 421 7.13 8.29 -15.92
N ASP A 422 6.25 8.30 -16.93
CA ASP A 422 5.32 7.19 -17.27
C ASP A 422 4.35 6.85 -16.11
N VAL A 423 3.94 7.87 -15.34
CA VAL A 423 3.03 7.70 -14.19
C VAL A 423 1.59 7.62 -14.69
N SER A 424 1.05 6.41 -14.74
CA SER A 424 -0.26 6.14 -15.36
C SER A 424 -1.45 6.80 -14.66
N SER A 425 -1.36 7.04 -13.34
CA SER A 425 -2.41 7.70 -12.54
C SER A 425 -1.84 8.24 -11.23
N THR A 426 -2.42 9.31 -10.66
CA THR A 426 -2.13 9.74 -9.28
C THR A 426 -2.95 9.00 -8.22
N SER A 427 -3.89 8.13 -8.64
CA SER A 427 -4.84 7.45 -7.74
C SER A 427 -4.16 6.64 -6.62
N VAL A 428 -3.07 5.92 -6.93
CA VAL A 428 -2.30 5.14 -5.95
C VAL A 428 -1.75 6.04 -4.82
N PHE A 429 -1.21 7.21 -5.15
CA PHE A 429 -0.71 8.16 -4.13
C PHE A 429 -1.83 8.81 -3.33
N LYS A 430 -2.96 9.16 -3.97
CA LYS A 430 -4.15 9.66 -3.27
C LYS A 430 -4.65 8.65 -2.25
N GLN A 431 -4.85 7.41 -2.70
CA GLN A 431 -5.32 6.30 -1.90
C GLN A 431 -4.42 6.04 -0.69
N ARG A 432 -3.10 5.93 -0.92
CA ARG A 432 -2.14 5.61 0.14
C ARG A 432 -2.05 6.73 1.18
N ALA A 433 -2.07 7.99 0.75
CA ALA A 433 -2.16 9.13 1.67
C ALA A 433 -3.47 9.11 2.50
N GLN A 434 -4.61 8.78 1.89
CA GLN A 434 -5.89 8.64 2.59
C GLN A 434 -5.91 7.46 3.59
N ILE A 435 -5.25 6.34 3.28
CA ILE A 435 -5.05 5.22 4.22
C ILE A 435 -4.23 5.70 5.44
N TYR A 436 -3.10 6.38 5.22
CA TYR A 436 -2.31 6.94 6.33
C TYR A 436 -3.07 7.97 7.17
N MET A 437 -3.92 8.80 6.56
CA MET A 437 -4.81 9.72 7.31
C MET A 437 -5.76 8.96 8.25
N ARG A 438 -6.33 7.84 7.79
CA ARG A 438 -7.20 6.96 8.58
C ARG A 438 -6.46 6.29 9.73
N GLU A 439 -5.30 5.72 9.46
CA GLU A 439 -4.46 5.05 10.47
C GLU A 439 -3.98 6.03 11.54
N GLN A 440 -3.55 7.23 11.14
CA GLN A 440 -3.17 8.26 12.09
C GLN A 440 -4.38 8.74 12.93
N MET A 441 -5.59 8.82 12.37
CA MET A 441 -6.80 9.10 13.16
C MET A 441 -7.07 8.01 14.20
N ASP A 442 -7.07 6.72 13.85
CA ASP A 442 -7.32 5.64 14.81
C ASP A 442 -6.23 5.58 15.90
N ASN A 443 -4.95 5.68 15.51
CA ASN A 443 -3.84 5.74 16.47
C ASN A 443 -3.98 6.93 17.44
N THR A 444 -4.45 8.09 16.96
CA THR A 444 -4.68 9.29 17.79
C THR A 444 -5.80 9.06 18.79
N VAL A 445 -6.93 8.57 18.30
CA VAL A 445 -8.12 8.25 19.10
C VAL A 445 -7.81 7.17 20.14
N TYR A 446 -7.16 6.08 19.75
CA TYR A 446 -6.75 5.00 20.65
C TYR A 446 -5.74 5.44 21.70
N THR A 447 -4.78 6.31 21.34
CA THR A 447 -3.85 6.91 22.31
C THR A 447 -4.59 7.80 23.29
N PHE A 448 -5.55 8.60 22.82
CA PHE A 448 -6.37 9.46 23.67
C PHE A 448 -7.24 8.66 24.64
N GLU A 449 -7.94 7.65 24.14
CA GLU A 449 -8.73 6.69 24.91
C GLU A 449 -7.89 6.03 26.03
N THR A 450 -6.74 5.47 25.65
CA THR A 450 -5.83 4.77 26.58
C THR A 450 -5.26 5.70 27.64
N LEU A 451 -4.86 6.93 27.26
CA LEU A 451 -4.31 7.91 28.20
C LEU A 451 -5.39 8.54 29.09
N LEU A 452 -6.61 8.73 28.58
CA LEU A 452 -7.71 9.25 29.38
C LEU A 452 -8.11 8.25 30.47
N HIS A 453 -8.26 6.97 30.12
CA HIS A 453 -8.58 5.89 31.07
C HIS A 453 -7.61 5.87 32.28
N GLN A 454 -6.30 6.02 32.02
CA GLN A 454 -5.27 6.09 33.05
C GLN A 454 -5.36 7.34 33.95
N GLU A 455 -5.78 8.49 33.41
CA GLU A 455 -6.03 9.69 34.23
C GLU A 455 -7.33 9.56 35.03
N LEU A 456 -8.35 8.86 34.51
CA LEU A 456 -9.61 8.59 35.23
C LEU A 456 -9.43 7.61 36.40
N GLY A 457 -8.53 6.62 36.27
CA GLY A 457 -8.17 5.70 37.36
C GLY A 457 -7.60 6.39 38.61
N LYS A 458 -7.34 7.71 38.55
CA LYS A 458 -6.92 8.55 39.69
C LYS A 458 -8.11 9.20 40.43
N GLY A 459 -9.34 9.01 39.95
CA GLY A 459 -10.57 9.51 40.57
C GLY A 459 -10.78 11.04 40.51
N PRO A 460 -10.70 11.70 39.35
CA PRO A 460 -10.82 13.15 39.25
C PRO A 460 -12.24 13.66 39.55
N THR A 461 -12.34 14.82 40.21
CA THR A 461 -13.61 15.56 40.33
C THR A 461 -14.09 16.13 38.99
N LYS A 462 -15.34 16.61 38.89
CA LYS A 462 -15.91 17.15 37.64
C LYS A 462 -15.07 18.30 37.02
N GLU A 463 -14.49 19.18 37.85
CA GLU A 463 -13.63 20.27 37.36
C GLU A 463 -12.22 19.79 36.95
N GLU A 464 -11.71 18.73 37.60
CA GLU A 464 -10.44 18.10 37.25
C GLU A 464 -10.56 17.20 36.02
N LEU A 465 -11.75 16.66 35.74
CA LEU A 465 -12.06 15.86 34.57
C LEU A 465 -11.86 16.67 33.28
N CYS A 466 -12.46 17.86 33.18
CA CYS A 466 -12.28 18.75 32.02
C CYS A 466 -10.80 19.15 31.84
N LYS A 467 -10.10 19.51 32.93
CA LYS A 467 -8.67 19.83 32.90
C LYS A 467 -7.81 18.63 32.49
N SER A 468 -8.20 17.41 32.87
CA SER A 468 -7.48 16.19 32.52
C SER A 468 -7.74 15.77 31.07
N ILE A 469 -8.98 15.88 30.58
CA ILE A 469 -9.31 15.71 29.15
C ILE A 469 -8.47 16.66 28.29
N GLN A 470 -8.41 17.96 28.64
CA GLN A 470 -7.58 18.93 27.90
C GLN A 470 -6.09 18.58 27.98
N ARG A 471 -5.58 18.18 29.15
CA ARG A 471 -4.16 17.79 29.32
C ARG A 471 -3.80 16.55 28.49
N VAL A 472 -4.69 15.57 28.42
CA VAL A 472 -4.51 14.36 27.58
C VAL A 472 -4.58 14.73 26.12
N LEU A 473 -5.56 15.55 25.70
CA LEU A 473 -5.66 16.11 24.35
C LEU A 473 -4.36 16.80 23.92
N ASP A 474 -3.88 17.79 24.69
CA ASP A 474 -2.62 18.51 24.39
C ASP A 474 -1.40 17.58 24.29
N ARG A 475 -1.37 16.49 25.08
CA ARG A 475 -0.33 15.45 25.04
C ARG A 475 -0.42 14.59 23.79
N VAL A 476 -1.63 14.22 23.37
CA VAL A 476 -1.89 13.43 22.15
C VAL A 476 -1.59 14.25 20.89
N LEU A 477 -2.03 15.52 20.82
CA LEU A 477 -1.76 16.40 19.67
C LEU A 477 -0.25 16.60 19.43
N LYS A 478 0.57 16.66 20.50
CA LYS A 478 2.04 16.70 20.39
C LYS A 478 2.63 15.42 19.80
N LYS A 479 2.06 14.26 20.14
CA LYS A 479 2.47 12.95 19.59
C LYS A 479 2.03 12.82 18.13
N TYR A 480 0.79 13.20 17.82
CA TYR A 480 0.29 13.25 16.45
C TYR A 480 1.18 14.09 15.55
N ASN A 481 1.55 15.32 15.95
CA ASN A 481 2.36 16.18 15.09
C ASN A 481 3.72 15.52 14.74
N TYR A 482 4.31 14.79 15.69
CA TYR A 482 5.56 14.06 15.49
C TYR A 482 5.40 12.89 14.49
N ASP A 483 4.40 12.05 14.71
CA ASP A 483 4.15 10.87 13.86
C ASP A 483 3.63 11.28 12.48
N SER A 484 2.74 12.27 12.39
CA SER A 484 2.30 12.91 11.15
C SER A 484 3.49 13.39 10.30
N SER A 485 4.47 14.06 10.90
CA SER A 485 5.68 14.47 10.16
C SER A 485 6.52 13.27 9.72
N SER A 486 6.59 12.22 10.52
CA SER A 486 7.41 11.03 10.25
C SER A 486 6.80 10.17 9.13
N VAL A 487 5.49 9.94 9.19
CA VAL A 487 4.70 9.22 8.17
C VAL A 487 4.71 10.00 6.85
N ARG A 488 4.49 11.33 6.87
CA ARG A 488 4.52 12.13 5.64
C ARG A 488 5.89 12.12 4.96
N LYS A 489 7.00 12.26 5.69
CA LYS A 489 8.36 12.11 5.14
C LYS A 489 8.57 10.75 4.48
N ARG A 490 8.15 9.66 5.16
CA ARG A 490 8.24 8.29 4.63
C ARG A 490 7.45 8.16 3.33
N PHE A 491 6.20 8.58 3.33
CA PHE A 491 5.34 8.61 2.15
C PHE A 491 5.96 9.40 0.99
N PHE A 492 6.51 10.60 1.24
CA PHE A 492 7.15 11.40 0.18
C PHE A 492 8.39 10.72 -0.41
N ARG A 493 9.26 10.14 0.43
CA ARG A 493 10.42 9.36 -0.02
C ARG A 493 9.98 8.18 -0.89
N GLU A 494 9.00 7.42 -0.43
CA GLU A 494 8.50 6.24 -1.14
C GLU A 494 7.79 6.60 -2.44
N ALA A 495 6.97 7.66 -2.47
CA ALA A 495 6.33 8.14 -3.67
C ALA A 495 7.35 8.66 -4.71
N LEU A 496 8.37 9.40 -4.27
CA LEU A 496 9.47 9.82 -5.15
C LEU A 496 10.23 8.63 -5.73
N LEU A 497 10.50 7.58 -4.95
CA LEU A 497 11.12 6.35 -5.44
C LEU A 497 10.21 5.62 -6.44
N GLN A 498 8.92 5.45 -6.13
CA GLN A 498 7.95 4.79 -7.02
C GLN A 498 7.75 5.54 -8.36
N ILE A 499 7.98 6.85 -8.41
CA ILE A 499 7.96 7.66 -9.64
C ILE A 499 9.29 7.57 -10.40
N THR A 500 10.42 7.68 -9.70
CA THR A 500 11.74 7.89 -10.33
C THR A 500 12.46 6.60 -10.69
N ILE A 501 12.34 5.53 -9.88
CA ILE A 501 13.02 4.26 -10.13
C ILE A 501 12.54 3.59 -11.42
N PRO A 502 11.23 3.42 -11.70
CA PRO A 502 10.80 2.75 -12.92
C PRO A 502 11.20 3.52 -14.19
N PHE A 503 11.24 4.86 -14.12
CA PHE A 503 11.77 5.71 -15.19
C PHE A 503 13.26 5.43 -15.45
N LEU A 504 14.08 5.39 -14.40
CA LEU A 504 15.51 5.08 -14.53
C LEU A 504 15.73 3.67 -15.09
N LEU A 505 15.03 2.67 -14.56
CA LEU A 505 15.14 1.30 -15.03
C LEU A 505 14.75 1.18 -16.51
N LYS A 506 13.68 1.86 -16.96
CA LYS A 506 13.28 1.94 -18.37
C LYS A 506 14.33 2.63 -19.25
N LYS A 507 14.98 3.69 -18.75
CA LYS A 507 16.05 4.41 -19.47
C LYS A 507 17.37 3.63 -19.54
N LEU A 508 17.69 2.84 -18.51
CA LEU A 508 18.91 2.04 -18.44
C LEU A 508 18.75 0.64 -19.07
N ALA A 509 17.51 0.15 -19.22
CA ALA A 509 17.20 -1.17 -19.77
C ALA A 509 17.92 -1.51 -21.10
N PRO A 510 18.02 -0.63 -22.12
CA PRO A 510 18.75 -0.94 -23.36
C PRO A 510 20.24 -1.19 -23.17
N THR A 511 20.86 -0.64 -22.12
CA THR A 511 22.25 -0.94 -21.74
C THR A 511 22.35 -2.19 -20.87
N CYS A 512 21.34 -2.45 -20.02
CA CYS A 512 21.48 -3.42 -18.92
C CYS A 512 20.91 -4.80 -19.23
N LYS A 513 19.74 -4.89 -19.90
CA LYS A 513 18.99 -6.15 -19.98
C LYS A 513 19.79 -7.32 -20.58
N SER A 514 20.64 -7.08 -21.57
CA SER A 514 21.51 -8.10 -22.17
C SER A 514 22.73 -8.45 -21.30
N GLU A 515 23.19 -7.50 -20.48
CA GLU A 515 24.43 -7.58 -19.71
C GLU A 515 24.22 -8.11 -18.29
N LEU A 516 23.00 -8.01 -17.73
CA LEU A 516 22.71 -8.48 -16.37
C LEU A 516 22.95 -10.00 -16.19
N PRO A 517 22.49 -10.90 -17.07
CA PRO A 517 22.63 -12.35 -16.86
C PRO A 517 24.08 -12.85 -16.64
N ARG A 518 25.09 -12.13 -17.16
CA ARG A 518 26.50 -12.50 -16.93
C ARG A 518 26.91 -12.44 -15.46
N PHE A 519 26.26 -11.59 -14.65
CA PHE A 519 26.58 -11.46 -13.23
C PHE A 519 26.03 -12.61 -12.38
N GLN A 520 25.20 -13.50 -12.95
CA GLN A 520 24.68 -14.68 -12.26
C GLN A 520 25.80 -15.63 -11.81
N GLU A 521 26.91 -15.70 -12.56
CA GLU A 521 28.09 -16.52 -12.22
C GLU A 521 28.80 -16.08 -10.92
N LEU A 522 28.49 -14.88 -10.42
CA LEU A 522 29.06 -14.33 -9.18
C LEU A 522 28.25 -14.71 -7.94
N ILE A 523 27.12 -15.38 -8.10
CA ILE A 523 26.22 -15.80 -7.02
C ILE A 523 26.49 -17.26 -6.70
N PHE A 524 26.85 -17.56 -5.45
CA PHE A 524 26.97 -18.94 -4.98
C PHE A 524 25.60 -19.65 -5.05
N GLU A 525 25.57 -20.88 -5.55
CA GLU A 525 24.33 -21.64 -5.80
C GLU A 525 23.44 -21.74 -4.55
N ASP A 526 24.05 -22.00 -3.38
CA ASP A 526 23.38 -22.07 -2.08
C ASP A 526 22.68 -20.75 -1.68
N PHE A 527 23.14 -19.60 -2.21
CA PHE A 527 22.60 -18.26 -1.92
C PHE A 527 21.72 -17.70 -3.04
N ALA A 528 21.55 -18.41 -4.16
CA ALA A 528 20.75 -17.95 -5.31
C ALA A 528 19.26 -17.72 -4.99
N ARG A 529 18.77 -18.21 -3.85
CA ARG A 529 17.41 -17.94 -3.34
C ARG A 529 17.29 -16.61 -2.57
N PHE A 530 18.41 -16.02 -2.13
CA PHE A 530 18.46 -14.81 -1.30
C PHE A 530 19.09 -13.62 -2.02
N ILE A 531 19.82 -13.89 -3.11
CA ILE A 531 20.51 -12.91 -3.94
C ILE A 531 20.07 -13.12 -5.39
N LEU A 532 19.47 -12.09 -5.98
CA LEU A 532 19.13 -12.04 -7.41
C LEU A 532 19.86 -10.88 -8.07
N VAL A 533 20.28 -11.06 -9.32
CA VAL A 533 20.99 -10.03 -10.09
C VAL A 533 20.11 -8.79 -10.27
N GLU A 534 18.86 -8.99 -10.68
CA GLU A 534 17.90 -7.92 -10.97
C GLU A 534 17.59 -7.09 -9.71
N ASN A 535 17.30 -7.72 -8.56
CA ASN A 535 17.10 -7.01 -7.29
C ASN A 535 18.36 -6.22 -6.89
N THR A 536 19.53 -6.83 -7.00
CA THR A 536 20.80 -6.16 -6.64
C THR A 536 21.09 -4.98 -7.58
N TYR A 537 20.75 -5.10 -8.85
CA TYR A 537 20.80 -4.01 -9.83
C TYR A 537 19.81 -2.89 -9.51
N GLU A 538 18.57 -3.20 -9.16
CA GLU A 538 17.57 -2.21 -8.76
C GLU A 538 17.97 -1.48 -7.47
N GLU A 539 18.52 -2.20 -6.49
CA GLU A 539 19.11 -1.61 -5.27
C GLU A 539 20.24 -0.64 -5.61
N VAL A 540 21.15 -1.01 -6.53
CA VAL A 540 22.22 -0.13 -7.01
C VAL A 540 21.66 1.13 -7.70
N VAL A 541 20.67 0.99 -8.57
CA VAL A 541 19.99 2.14 -9.22
C VAL A 541 19.30 3.02 -8.17
N LEU A 542 18.65 2.41 -7.18
CA LEU A 542 17.97 3.11 -6.09
C LEU A 542 18.92 3.97 -5.25
N GLN A 543 20.14 3.50 -4.96
CA GLN A 543 21.12 4.32 -4.24
C GLN A 543 21.51 5.59 -5.02
N THR A 544 21.44 5.59 -6.36
CA THR A 544 21.84 6.77 -7.17
C THR A 544 20.91 7.97 -7.00
N VAL A 545 19.61 7.76 -6.70
CA VAL A 545 18.64 8.83 -6.39
C VAL A 545 18.41 9.05 -4.91
N MET A 546 18.75 8.08 -4.07
CA MET A 546 18.44 8.11 -2.63
C MET A 546 18.99 9.38 -1.96
N LYS A 547 20.21 9.78 -2.31
CA LYS A 547 20.84 11.01 -1.80
C LYS A 547 20.02 12.26 -2.12
N ASP A 548 19.63 12.45 -3.38
CA ASP A 548 18.91 13.64 -3.82
C ASP A 548 17.48 13.68 -3.25
N ILE A 549 16.80 12.52 -3.16
CA ILE A 549 15.47 12.39 -2.55
C ILE A 549 15.52 12.72 -1.05
N LEU A 550 16.47 12.14 -0.30
CA LEU A 550 16.62 12.41 1.13
C LEU A 550 16.99 13.88 1.37
N GLN A 551 17.88 14.45 0.55
CA GLN A 551 18.26 15.85 0.65
C GLN A 551 17.07 16.80 0.37
N ALA A 552 16.27 16.55 -0.67
CA ALA A 552 15.09 17.37 -0.98
C ALA A 552 14.02 17.32 0.15
N VAL A 553 13.76 16.14 0.72
CA VAL A 553 12.83 15.99 1.86
C VAL A 553 13.39 16.66 3.13
N LYS A 554 14.71 16.54 3.37
CA LYS A 554 15.41 17.21 4.47
C LYS A 554 15.37 18.74 4.34
N GLU A 555 15.57 19.28 3.13
CA GLU A 555 15.48 20.71 2.86
C GLU A 555 14.07 21.26 3.10
N ALA A 556 13.03 20.56 2.64
CA ALA A 556 11.64 20.93 2.93
C ALA A 556 11.35 20.97 4.44
N ALA A 557 11.86 19.99 5.19
CA ALA A 557 11.77 19.95 6.65
C ALA A 557 12.60 21.05 7.35
N VAL A 558 13.79 21.39 6.83
CA VAL A 558 14.63 22.49 7.34
C VAL A 558 13.92 23.84 7.19
N GLN A 559 13.23 24.04 6.07
CA GLN A 559 12.39 25.20 5.75
C GLN A 559 11.04 25.21 6.51
N ARG A 560 10.73 24.17 7.30
CA ARG A 560 9.42 23.95 7.96
C ARG A 560 8.23 23.95 6.99
N LYS A 561 8.46 23.66 5.71
CA LYS A 561 7.39 23.57 4.72
C LYS A 561 6.34 22.58 5.21
N HIS A 562 5.07 22.98 5.13
CA HIS A 562 3.91 22.14 5.44
C HIS A 562 3.99 21.41 6.80
N ASN A 563 4.52 22.07 7.84
CA ASN A 563 4.65 21.47 9.18
C ASN A 563 5.43 20.15 9.21
N LEU A 564 6.55 20.07 8.48
CA LEU A 564 7.53 19.00 8.61
C LEU A 564 8.60 19.35 9.66
N TYR A 565 8.85 18.45 10.61
CA TYR A 565 9.91 18.59 11.60
C TYR A 565 11.27 18.20 11.03
N ARG A 566 12.36 18.78 11.56
CA ARG A 566 13.73 18.34 11.26
C ARG A 566 14.00 16.98 11.91
N ASP A 567 14.90 16.19 11.32
CA ASP A 567 15.26 14.87 11.88
C ASP A 567 15.91 14.97 13.26
N SER A 568 16.55 16.10 13.57
CA SER A 568 17.11 16.44 14.88
C SER A 568 16.07 16.75 15.97
N VAL A 569 14.76 16.72 15.66
CA VAL A 569 13.72 16.90 16.67
C VAL A 569 13.49 15.56 17.36
N VAL A 570 13.91 15.46 18.63
CA VAL A 570 13.60 14.32 19.50
C VAL A 570 12.60 14.77 20.54
N LEU A 571 11.49 14.04 20.68
CA LEU A 571 10.45 14.37 21.65
C LEU A 571 10.87 13.85 23.04
N HIS A 572 11.67 14.61 23.78
CA HIS A 572 12.18 14.21 25.11
C HIS A 572 11.09 13.92 26.18
N ASN A 573 9.83 14.26 25.90
CA ASN A 573 8.65 13.93 26.72
C ASN A 573 7.91 12.66 26.22
N SER A 574 8.55 11.84 25.39
CA SER A 574 8.08 10.51 25.04
C SER A 574 8.04 9.64 26.29
N ASP A 575 6.84 9.35 26.79
CA ASP A 575 6.62 8.44 27.92
C ASP A 575 7.15 7.04 27.56
N PRO A 576 8.28 6.58 28.13
CA PRO A 576 8.95 5.36 27.66
C PRO A 576 8.09 4.12 27.90
N ASN A 577 7.16 4.18 28.86
CA ASN A 577 6.29 3.06 29.23
C ASN A 577 4.97 3.06 28.46
N LEU A 578 4.71 4.04 27.58
CA LEU A 578 3.43 4.14 26.87
C LEU A 578 3.07 2.86 26.12
N HIS A 579 4.05 2.22 25.48
CA HIS A 579 3.87 0.95 24.76
C HIS A 579 3.47 -0.23 25.67
N LEU A 580 3.77 -0.17 26.97
CA LEU A 580 3.33 -1.17 27.96
C LEU A 580 1.83 -1.01 28.32
N LEU A 581 1.23 0.11 27.91
CA LEU A 581 -0.17 0.47 28.16
C LEU A 581 -1.07 0.12 26.97
N ALA A 582 -0.49 -0.31 25.84
CA ALA A 582 -1.23 -0.94 24.74
C ALA A 582 -1.65 -2.36 25.18
N GLY A 583 -2.73 -2.43 25.95
CA GLY A 583 -3.29 -3.68 26.45
C GLY A 583 -3.78 -4.59 25.32
N ASP A 584 -3.72 -5.90 25.57
CA ASP A 584 -4.20 -6.93 24.63
C ASP A 584 -5.72 -7.18 24.76
N SER A 585 -6.46 -6.24 25.36
CA SER A 585 -7.91 -6.28 25.54
C SER A 585 -8.49 -4.86 25.41
N PRO A 586 -9.64 -4.66 24.74
CA PRO A 586 -10.31 -3.36 24.66
C PRO A 586 -10.74 -2.83 26.05
N ILE A 587 -10.93 -1.51 26.15
CA ILE A 587 -11.47 -0.87 27.35
C ILE A 587 -13.00 -0.87 27.27
N ASP A 588 -13.67 -1.57 28.20
CA ASP A 588 -15.13 -1.57 28.27
C ASP A 588 -15.67 -0.36 29.06
N TRP A 589 -15.82 0.74 28.34
CA TRP A 589 -16.45 1.96 28.86
C TRP A 589 -17.93 1.79 29.23
N GLY A 590 -18.60 0.77 28.70
CA GLY A 590 -20.02 0.50 28.92
C GLY A 590 -20.28 -0.18 30.27
N GLU A 591 -19.43 -1.13 30.66
CA GLU A 591 -19.48 -1.75 31.99
C GLU A 591 -18.92 -0.83 33.07
N GLU A 592 -17.79 -0.15 32.83
CA GLU A 592 -17.14 0.69 33.86
C GLU A 592 -17.87 2.02 34.15
N TYR A 593 -18.53 2.62 33.14
CA TYR A 593 -19.13 3.97 33.26
C TYR A 593 -20.56 4.08 32.70
N GLY A 594 -21.19 2.97 32.30
CA GLY A 594 -22.59 2.93 31.88
C GLY A 594 -23.55 3.05 33.06
N GLY A 595 -24.44 4.05 33.01
CA GLY A 595 -25.37 4.33 34.12
C GLY A 595 -26.34 3.19 34.43
N SER A 596 -26.03 2.40 35.47
CA SER A 596 -26.94 1.40 36.06
C SER A 596 -28.11 2.07 36.79
N GLY A 597 -29.12 2.49 36.03
CA GLY A 597 -30.40 2.96 36.56
C GLY A 597 -31.17 1.84 37.25
N GLY A 598 -31.12 1.80 38.59
CA GLY A 598 -31.75 0.73 39.37
C GLY A 598 -33.28 0.72 39.29
N VAL A 599 -33.85 -0.45 39.01
CA VAL A 599 -35.24 -0.78 39.36
C VAL A 599 -35.24 -2.11 40.10
N SER A 600 -35.51 -2.05 41.40
CA SER A 600 -35.87 -3.21 42.22
C SER A 600 -37.26 -3.71 41.81
N GLY A 601 -37.36 -4.95 41.33
CA GLY A 601 -38.62 -5.59 40.96
C GLY A 601 -38.50 -7.11 40.89
N ASP A 602 -39.13 -7.80 41.83
CA ASP A 602 -39.08 -9.26 42.03
C ASP A 602 -39.91 -10.03 40.98
N SER A 603 -39.37 -11.13 40.42
CA SER A 603 -40.13 -12.36 40.10
C SER A 603 -39.28 -13.48 39.41
N GLY A 604 -39.22 -14.65 40.04
CA GLY A 604 -39.36 -15.96 39.35
C GLY A 604 -38.14 -16.59 38.66
N SER A 605 -37.39 -17.42 39.41
CA SER A 605 -36.46 -18.47 38.91
C SER A 605 -37.22 -19.69 38.32
N PRO A 606 -36.61 -20.81 37.80
CA PRO A 606 -35.19 -21.21 37.90
C PRO A 606 -34.55 -21.99 36.71
N SER A 607 -33.30 -22.45 36.95
CA SER A 607 -32.49 -23.47 36.26
C SER A 607 -31.66 -23.01 35.04
N SER A 608 -30.42 -23.48 34.85
CA SER A 608 -29.66 -24.53 35.57
C SER A 608 -28.22 -24.10 35.89
N SER A 609 -27.80 -24.31 37.14
CA SER A 609 -26.41 -24.20 37.59
C SER A 609 -25.83 -25.58 37.93
N VAL A 610 -24.58 -25.84 37.53
CA VAL A 610 -23.59 -26.68 38.27
C VAL A 610 -22.21 -26.05 38.01
N PRO A 611 -21.27 -25.99 38.99
CA PRO A 611 -20.31 -24.88 39.03
C PRO A 611 -18.81 -25.31 39.08
N GLU A 612 -17.96 -24.29 39.25
CA GLU A 612 -16.63 -24.30 39.91
C GLU A 612 -15.49 -25.16 39.36
N ALA A 613 -14.41 -24.46 38.96
CA ALA A 613 -13.18 -24.50 39.75
C ALA A 613 -12.44 -23.16 39.64
N ALA A 614 -12.31 -22.42 40.75
CA ALA A 614 -11.57 -21.17 40.81
C ALA A 614 -10.14 -21.38 41.36
N THR A 615 -9.33 -20.32 41.24
CA THR A 615 -8.04 -20.08 41.92
C THR A 615 -6.78 -20.75 41.35
N THR A 616 -5.94 -19.94 40.69
CA THR A 616 -4.47 -19.78 40.85
C THR A 616 -3.97 -18.89 39.68
N SER A 617 -3.02 -17.97 39.82
CA SER A 617 -2.42 -17.37 41.02
C SER A 617 -1.89 -15.96 40.70
N GLU A 618 -2.12 -14.99 41.57
CA GLU A 618 -1.19 -13.86 41.66
C GLU A 618 0.18 -14.38 42.13
N LYS A 619 1.18 -14.43 41.24
CA LYS A 619 2.63 -14.33 41.51
C LYS A 619 3.49 -14.73 40.30
N ARG A 620 3.92 -13.75 39.50
CA ARG A 620 5.33 -13.73 39.02
C ARG A 620 5.86 -12.36 38.55
N ARG A 621 6.02 -11.40 39.47
CA ARG A 621 7.07 -10.38 39.29
C ARG A 621 8.45 -11.03 39.53
N ARG A 622 9.32 -11.06 38.52
CA ARG A 622 10.77 -10.68 38.63
C ARG A 622 11.56 -10.98 37.34
N ALA A 623 12.18 -9.91 36.81
CA ALA A 623 13.44 -9.84 36.06
C ALA A 623 13.60 -10.70 34.78
N LYS A 624 14.09 -10.15 33.67
CA LYS A 624 15.32 -9.34 33.60
C LYS A 624 15.19 -8.10 32.71
N GLN A 625 15.66 -7.00 33.28
CA GLN A 625 15.97 -5.75 32.61
C GLN A 625 17.35 -5.88 31.95
N VAL A 626 17.45 -5.64 30.65
CA VAL A 626 18.72 -5.33 29.97
C VAL A 626 18.49 -4.01 29.23
N VAL A 627 19.13 -2.96 29.72
CA VAL A 627 19.14 -1.64 29.07
C VAL A 627 20.21 -1.70 27.99
N SER A 628 19.85 -1.41 26.74
CA SER A 628 20.82 -0.97 25.73
C SER A 628 20.59 0.50 25.48
N VAL A 629 21.57 1.33 25.85
CA VAL A 629 21.67 2.71 25.39
C VAL A 629 22.24 2.64 23.98
N VAL A 630 21.45 3.04 22.98
CA VAL A 630 21.99 3.32 21.66
C VAL A 630 22.42 4.77 21.66
N GLN A 631 23.73 5.00 21.61
CA GLN A 631 24.30 6.27 21.18
C GLN A 631 24.22 6.33 19.65
N ASP A 632 23.83 7.48 19.10
CA ASP A 632 24.04 7.77 17.69
C ASP A 632 25.55 7.81 17.42
N GLU A 633 26.06 6.90 16.58
CA GLU A 633 27.32 7.12 15.87
C GLU A 633 27.07 7.15 14.36
N GLU A 634 27.03 8.38 13.86
CA GLU A 634 27.05 8.72 12.45
C GLU A 634 28.44 8.40 11.86
N ALA A 635 28.53 7.31 11.09
CA ALA A 635 29.74 6.94 10.35
C ALA A 635 29.36 6.41 8.95
N GLY A 636 29.94 6.89 7.85
CA GLY A 636 30.83 8.04 7.69
C GLY A 636 31.27 8.17 6.23
N LEU A 637 31.34 9.40 5.72
CA LEU A 637 32.00 9.71 4.44
C LEU A 637 33.01 10.83 4.69
N PRO A 638 34.29 10.68 4.28
CA PRO A 638 35.28 11.72 4.49
C PRO A 638 35.05 12.87 3.51
N PHE A 639 34.89 14.09 4.03
CA PHE A 639 34.94 15.32 3.24
C PHE A 639 35.93 16.29 3.88
N GLU A 640 36.89 16.77 3.10
CA GLU A 640 37.92 17.70 3.56
C GLU A 640 37.32 19.09 3.84
N ALA A 641 37.76 19.73 4.92
CA ALA A 641 37.28 21.06 5.29
C ALA A 641 37.98 22.17 4.48
N GLY A 642 37.18 22.97 3.76
CA GLY A 642 37.58 24.28 3.24
C GLY A 642 37.06 25.43 4.13
N PRO A 643 37.67 26.64 4.11
CA PRO A 643 37.47 27.62 5.18
C PRO A 643 36.11 28.35 5.17
N GLU A 644 35.73 28.83 6.35
CA GLU A 644 34.53 29.62 6.64
C GLU A 644 34.38 30.87 5.77
N LEU A 645 33.13 31.19 5.39
CA LEU A 645 32.73 32.54 4.97
C LEU A 645 31.46 32.98 5.70
N LEU A 646 31.41 34.28 5.95
CA LEU A 646 30.57 34.93 6.97
C LEU A 646 29.07 34.98 6.62
N SER A 647 28.23 34.91 7.66
CA SER A 647 26.79 35.12 7.58
C SER A 647 26.44 36.63 7.47
N PRO A 648 25.44 37.01 6.66
CA PRO A 648 24.64 38.20 6.88
C PRO A 648 23.35 37.86 7.64
N ALA A 649 22.93 38.74 8.55
CA ALA A 649 21.74 38.56 9.37
C ALA A 649 20.44 38.92 8.62
N SER A 650 19.33 38.31 9.04
CA SER A 650 18.00 38.95 8.96
C SER A 650 17.15 38.59 10.18
N LEU A 651 16.49 39.61 10.72
CA LEU A 651 15.58 39.53 11.87
C LEU A 651 14.15 39.14 11.45
N ASP A 652 13.26 39.09 12.44
CA ASP A 652 11.79 39.18 12.37
C ASP A 652 10.99 37.94 11.92
N SER A 653 10.43 37.24 12.92
CA SER A 653 9.05 36.69 12.94
C SER A 653 8.77 35.82 14.20
N VAL A 654 9.07 36.33 15.41
CA VAL A 654 8.70 35.64 16.68
C VAL A 654 8.28 36.67 17.75
N THR A 655 7.09 37.25 17.62
CA THR A 655 6.61 38.29 18.56
C THR A 655 5.16 38.13 19.03
N GLU A 656 4.41 37.11 18.58
CA GLU A 656 2.95 37.01 18.85
C GLU A 656 2.53 35.83 19.75
N VAL A 657 3.46 35.09 20.36
CA VAL A 657 3.13 33.87 21.16
C VAL A 657 3.84 33.81 22.53
N ARG A 658 4.15 34.95 23.17
CA ARG A 658 4.79 34.97 24.51
C ARG A 658 4.17 35.84 25.59
N ASP A 659 3.23 36.74 25.28
CA ASP A 659 2.76 37.75 26.24
C ASP A 659 1.58 37.32 27.14
N LEU A 660 1.34 36.01 27.30
CA LEU A 660 0.26 35.47 28.16
C LEU A 660 0.71 34.45 29.22
N LEU A 661 2.00 34.38 29.54
CA LEU A 661 2.50 33.59 30.68
C LEU A 661 3.47 34.38 31.58
N ALA A 662 2.85 35.05 32.54
CA ALA A 662 3.39 35.42 33.85
C ALA A 662 4.68 36.27 33.93
N GLN A 663 4.46 37.51 34.36
CA GLN A 663 5.42 38.29 35.13
C GLN A 663 5.79 37.59 36.44
N ASP A 664 6.84 38.10 37.10
CA ASP A 664 7.38 37.72 38.42
C ASP A 664 8.14 36.38 38.54
N LEU A 665 9.47 36.47 38.43
CA LEU A 665 10.38 36.44 39.60
C LEU A 665 11.80 36.90 39.21
N ARG A 666 12.51 37.58 40.13
CA ARG A 666 13.84 38.18 39.89
C ARG A 666 15.02 37.27 40.30
N ALA A 667 16.08 37.40 39.50
CA ALA A 667 17.50 37.07 39.66
C ALA A 667 18.08 36.69 41.06
N GLU A 668 19.03 35.74 41.09
CA GLU A 668 20.49 36.03 41.24
C GLU A 668 21.40 34.77 41.11
N SER A 669 22.66 34.96 40.71
CA SER A 669 23.79 33.99 40.74
C SER A 669 25.11 34.72 40.35
N PRO A 670 26.35 34.19 40.48
CA PRO A 670 26.92 33.08 41.27
C PRO A 670 28.24 33.58 41.98
N PRO A 671 29.44 32.95 41.98
CA PRO A 671 29.96 31.56 42.12
C PRO A 671 30.99 31.50 43.33
N PRO A 672 32.15 30.76 43.39
CA PRO A 672 32.70 29.59 42.64
C PRO A 672 33.40 28.46 43.47
N ALA A 673 33.84 27.41 42.74
CA ALA A 673 35.17 26.74 42.79
C ALA A 673 35.23 25.20 43.08
N CYS A 674 36.13 24.53 42.33
CA CYS A 674 36.48 23.09 42.32
C CYS A 674 37.85 22.88 43.07
N PRO A 675 38.75 21.87 42.83
CA PRO A 675 38.71 20.66 41.96
C PRO A 675 39.48 19.38 42.45
N LEU A 676 39.60 18.36 41.57
CA LEU A 676 40.75 17.41 41.32
C LEU A 676 40.75 15.90 41.72
N LEU A 677 41.00 15.09 40.67
CA LEU A 677 41.95 13.95 40.46
C LEU A 677 41.78 12.49 40.98
N ASN A 678 41.80 11.59 39.97
CA ASN A 678 42.64 10.39 39.74
C ASN A 678 42.88 9.28 40.81
N GLY A 679 42.80 8.02 40.35
CA GLY A 679 43.65 6.93 40.89
C GLY A 679 43.14 5.48 40.72
N ALA A 680 43.61 4.77 39.68
CA ALA A 680 43.74 3.29 39.67
C ALA A 680 45.18 2.93 40.17
N PRO A 681 45.65 1.65 40.29
CA PRO A 681 45.09 0.38 39.77
C PRO A 681 45.36 -0.92 40.61
N LEU A 682 45.14 -2.08 39.96
CA LEU A 682 45.94 -3.34 39.97
C LEU A 682 45.51 -4.60 40.79
N GLN A 683 45.28 -5.69 40.04
CA GLN A 683 45.61 -7.12 40.29
C GLN A 683 45.22 -7.87 41.60
N LYS A 684 44.50 -9.00 41.43
CA LYS A 684 45.09 -10.38 41.46
C LYS A 684 44.05 -11.50 41.23
N SER A 685 44.40 -12.47 40.39
CA SER A 685 43.88 -13.86 40.44
C SER A 685 44.87 -14.73 41.24
N PRO A 686 44.52 -15.95 41.72
CA PRO A 686 44.72 -17.14 40.87
C PRO A 686 43.81 -18.37 41.12
N GLN A 687 43.77 -19.28 40.12
CA GLN A 687 43.82 -20.76 40.16
C GLN A 687 42.97 -21.54 41.22
N SER A 688 41.98 -22.38 40.87
CA SER A 688 41.96 -23.63 40.04
C SER A 688 42.41 -24.92 40.77
N VAL A 689 41.54 -25.93 40.84
CA VAL A 689 41.85 -27.32 41.21
C VAL A 689 41.08 -28.30 40.30
N ASN A 690 41.76 -29.33 39.79
CA ASN A 690 41.23 -30.40 38.93
C ASN A 690 40.57 -31.55 39.73
N ILE A 691 39.74 -32.38 39.08
CA ILE A 691 39.90 -33.85 38.90
C ILE A 691 38.70 -34.42 38.08
N SER A 692 38.82 -35.65 37.58
CA SER A 692 38.31 -36.15 36.28
C SER A 692 37.26 -37.29 36.32
N VAL A 693 36.37 -37.34 35.30
CA VAL A 693 35.99 -38.49 34.40
C VAL A 693 35.65 -39.86 35.06
N PRO A 694 34.47 -40.51 34.83
CA PRO A 694 34.25 -41.29 33.57
C PRO A 694 32.82 -41.56 33.01
N SER A 695 32.78 -41.73 31.67
CA SER A 695 32.10 -42.75 30.81
C SER A 695 30.61 -43.20 30.92
N SER A 696 30.00 -43.35 29.73
CA SER A 696 28.67 -43.92 29.32
C SER A 696 28.57 -45.48 29.49
N PRO A 697 27.56 -46.27 28.97
CA PRO A 697 26.37 -46.05 28.09
C PRO A 697 25.09 -46.85 28.60
N PRO A 698 24.16 -47.51 27.83
CA PRO A 698 23.72 -47.47 26.40
C PRO A 698 22.17 -47.48 26.12
N LEU A 699 21.79 -47.52 24.83
CA LEU A 699 20.46 -47.80 24.23
C LEU A 699 20.09 -49.31 24.18
N PRO A 700 18.83 -49.65 23.84
CA PRO A 700 18.47 -50.88 23.11
C PRO A 700 17.77 -50.63 21.74
N SER A 701 17.63 -51.70 20.93
CA SER A 701 17.44 -51.66 19.46
C SER A 701 16.20 -52.41 18.91
N SER A 702 15.89 -52.19 17.63
CA SER A 702 14.97 -52.97 16.76
C SER A 702 15.56 -54.35 16.35
N PRO A 703 14.80 -55.27 15.70
CA PRO A 703 14.82 -55.48 14.21
C PRO A 703 13.50 -56.16 13.65
N PRO A 704 13.39 -56.81 12.44
CA PRO A 704 14.38 -57.11 11.38
C PRO A 704 14.02 -56.74 9.90
N VAL A 705 14.34 -57.63 8.94
CA VAL A 705 15.14 -57.27 7.73
C VAL A 705 15.00 -58.29 6.56
N ALA A 706 14.78 -57.81 5.30
CA ALA A 706 15.12 -58.45 4.00
C ALA A 706 14.73 -57.51 2.82
N SER A 707 15.38 -57.43 1.64
CA SER A 707 16.63 -58.00 1.07
C SER A 707 17.05 -57.17 -0.18
N SER A 708 18.29 -57.27 -0.67
CA SER A 708 18.91 -56.38 -1.70
C SER A 708 19.42 -57.14 -2.98
N PRO A 709 20.30 -56.56 -3.85
CA PRO A 709 20.02 -55.78 -5.09
C PRO A 709 20.56 -56.49 -6.39
N PRO A 710 20.69 -55.87 -7.61
CA PRO A 710 21.81 -54.94 -7.93
C PRO A 710 21.64 -53.93 -9.14
N ALA A 711 22.71 -53.15 -9.39
CA ALA A 711 23.23 -52.64 -10.69
C ALA A 711 22.71 -51.35 -11.38
N ALA A 712 23.54 -50.30 -11.25
CA ALA A 712 23.93 -49.20 -12.16
C ALA A 712 23.35 -49.01 -13.58
N SER A 713 23.00 -47.75 -13.91
CA SER A 713 23.45 -47.02 -15.12
C SER A 713 23.12 -45.50 -15.08
N SER A 714 24.03 -44.66 -15.59
CA SER A 714 23.93 -43.18 -15.69
C SER A 714 22.90 -42.69 -16.75
N PRO A 715 22.50 -41.40 -16.76
CA PRO A 715 21.43 -40.90 -17.66
C PRO A 715 21.92 -40.62 -19.09
N PRO A 716 21.05 -40.70 -20.11
CA PRO A 716 21.39 -40.33 -21.48
C PRO A 716 21.27 -38.81 -21.72
N ALA A 717 22.20 -38.28 -22.51
CA ALA A 717 22.23 -36.89 -22.97
C ALA A 717 21.36 -36.66 -24.23
N SER A 718 21.18 -35.39 -24.58
CA SER A 718 20.45 -34.90 -25.75
C SER A 718 20.91 -35.48 -27.10
N PRO A 719 19.99 -35.71 -28.06
CA PRO A 719 20.37 -35.97 -29.45
C PRO A 719 20.48 -34.66 -30.25
N VAL A 720 21.68 -34.37 -30.75
CA VAL A 720 21.92 -33.47 -31.88
C VAL A 720 22.43 -34.31 -33.04
N GLN A 721 21.66 -34.40 -34.14
CA GLN A 721 22.12 -34.83 -35.47
C GLN A 721 21.10 -34.33 -36.51
N GLN A 722 21.47 -33.36 -37.35
CA GLN A 722 22.06 -33.49 -38.69
C GLN A 722 21.02 -33.45 -39.84
N LEU A 723 21.01 -32.33 -40.58
CA LEU A 723 20.51 -32.25 -41.95
C LEU A 723 21.48 -32.96 -42.91
N PRO A 724 20.97 -33.48 -44.04
CA PRO A 724 21.50 -33.10 -45.36
C PRO A 724 20.40 -33.10 -46.47
N PRO A 725 20.74 -32.83 -47.75
CA PRO A 725 21.36 -31.62 -48.29
C PRO A 725 20.46 -30.94 -49.35
N GLY A 726 20.75 -29.68 -49.71
CA GLY A 726 19.85 -28.86 -50.54
C GLY A 726 20.06 -28.94 -52.06
N LYS A 727 19.25 -28.13 -52.78
CA LYS A 727 19.55 -27.59 -54.13
C LYS A 727 19.13 -26.13 -54.18
N ALA A 728 20.02 -25.28 -54.68
CA ALA A 728 19.82 -23.84 -54.81
C ALA A 728 19.14 -23.47 -56.14
N VAL A 729 18.41 -22.35 -56.14
CA VAL A 729 18.35 -21.41 -57.28
C VAL A 729 18.31 -20.00 -56.71
N ASP A 730 19.24 -19.16 -57.16
CA ASP A 730 19.35 -17.72 -56.88
C ASP A 730 18.15 -16.90 -57.42
N LEU A 731 17.83 -15.78 -56.78
CA LEU A 731 17.96 -14.40 -57.34
C LEU A 731 17.16 -13.36 -56.54
N GLU A 732 17.81 -12.23 -56.27
CA GLU A 732 17.26 -11.02 -55.63
C GLU A 732 16.52 -10.10 -56.63
N PRO A 733 15.84 -9.00 -56.18
CA PRO A 733 14.66 -8.46 -56.86
C PRO A 733 14.93 -7.27 -57.81
N PRO A 734 13.92 -6.90 -58.64
CA PRO A 734 13.90 -5.61 -59.31
C PRO A 734 12.66 -4.72 -58.98
N LYS A 735 12.95 -3.47 -58.65
CA LYS A 735 12.29 -2.24 -59.15
C LYS A 735 13.42 -1.39 -59.78
N PRO A 736 13.17 -0.32 -60.59
CA PRO A 736 11.89 0.33 -60.93
C PRO A 736 11.67 0.50 -62.47
N ASN A 737 10.57 1.12 -62.90
CA ASN A 737 10.61 2.43 -63.59
C ASN A 737 9.22 2.99 -63.94
N ASP A 738 9.21 4.30 -64.22
CA ASP A 738 8.08 5.12 -64.68
C ASP A 738 7.62 4.79 -66.11
N GLN A 739 6.34 5.07 -66.44
CA GLN A 739 6.07 6.17 -67.38
C GLN A 739 4.61 6.65 -67.45
N GLU A 740 4.55 7.96 -67.68
CA GLU A 740 3.48 8.88 -68.11
C GLU A 740 2.31 8.33 -68.95
N THR A 741 1.08 8.71 -68.58
CA THR A 741 0.13 9.55 -69.36
C THR A 741 -1.21 9.61 -68.60
N GLY A 742 -1.97 10.70 -68.57
CA GLY A 742 -1.76 12.05 -69.11
C GLY A 742 -3.12 12.76 -69.26
N GLU A 743 -3.22 13.99 -68.72
CA GLU A 743 -4.26 15.01 -69.04
C GLU A 743 -5.71 14.71 -68.59
N GLN A 744 -6.65 15.65 -68.38
CA GLN A 744 -6.77 17.10 -68.10
C GLN A 744 -8.27 17.31 -67.69
N GLU A 745 -8.83 18.40 -67.14
CA GLU A 745 -8.40 19.79 -66.93
C GLU A 745 -9.26 20.50 -65.85
N ALA A 746 -8.77 21.67 -65.41
CA ALA A 746 -9.48 22.86 -64.87
C ALA A 746 -10.43 22.77 -63.63
N SER A 747 -10.27 23.53 -62.53
CA SER A 747 -9.91 24.95 -62.26
C SER A 747 -11.08 25.96 -62.36
N PRO A 748 -11.02 27.17 -61.75
CA PRO A 748 -10.19 27.64 -60.63
C PRO A 748 -10.94 28.49 -59.55
N GLY A 749 -10.23 28.87 -58.47
CA GLY A 749 -10.65 29.96 -57.57
C GLY A 749 -9.55 30.37 -56.57
N GLY A 750 -8.69 31.33 -56.93
CA GLY A 750 -7.74 31.99 -56.00
C GLY A 750 -8.43 33.03 -55.09
N ARG A 751 -7.77 33.81 -54.22
CA ARG A 751 -6.34 34.16 -53.98
C ARG A 751 -6.32 35.00 -52.64
N PRO A 752 -5.19 35.50 -52.07
CA PRO A 752 -4.14 34.78 -51.33
C PRO A 752 -3.88 35.43 -49.92
N PRO A 753 -2.66 35.69 -49.37
CA PRO A 753 -2.36 35.29 -47.98
C PRO A 753 -1.90 36.43 -47.04
N ILE A 754 -1.58 36.09 -45.78
CA ILE A 754 -0.76 36.91 -44.87
C ILE A 754 0.36 36.03 -44.28
N HIS A 755 1.59 36.55 -44.29
CA HIS A 755 2.80 35.94 -43.73
C HIS A 755 2.84 36.00 -42.19
N THR A 756 3.54 35.05 -41.54
CA THR A 756 4.79 35.32 -40.78
C THR A 756 5.51 34.02 -40.33
N THR A 757 6.85 33.99 -40.51
CA THR A 757 7.92 33.33 -39.70
C THR A 757 7.56 32.07 -38.89
N THR A 758 8.10 30.86 -39.09
CA THR A 758 9.49 30.43 -39.38
C THR A 758 10.55 30.94 -38.40
N GLU A 759 10.94 30.07 -37.45
CA GLU A 759 12.31 29.97 -36.93
C GLU A 759 12.66 28.48 -36.75
N ASP A 760 13.85 28.09 -37.22
CA ASP A 760 14.34 26.72 -37.18
C ASP A 760 14.97 26.37 -35.82
N SER A 761 14.98 25.07 -35.49
CA SER A 761 16.05 24.52 -34.66
C SER A 761 16.35 23.10 -35.09
N ALA A 762 17.58 22.92 -35.59
CA ALA A 762 18.03 21.69 -36.22
C ALA A 762 18.13 20.52 -35.22
N GLY A 763 17.67 19.34 -35.65
CA GLY A 763 17.94 18.10 -34.93
C GLY A 763 19.40 17.70 -35.12
N VAL A 764 20.13 17.56 -34.02
CA VAL A 764 21.40 16.83 -34.00
C VAL A 764 21.08 15.37 -33.69
N GLN A 765 21.12 14.53 -34.72
CA GLN A 765 21.30 13.10 -34.52
C GLN A 765 22.73 12.87 -34.05
N THR A 766 22.89 12.18 -32.93
CA THR A 766 24.14 11.51 -32.56
C THR A 766 23.80 10.04 -32.35
N GLU A 767 24.50 9.19 -33.09
CA GLU A 767 24.37 7.73 -33.02
C GLU A 767 24.92 7.20 -31.68
N PHE A 768 24.39 6.05 -31.23
CA PHE A 768 24.81 5.31 -30.04
C PHE A 768 25.22 3.89 -30.42
#